data_AF-A0A9D1F7F1-F1
#
_entry.id   AF-A0A9D1F7F1-F1
#
_cell.length_a   1.000
_cell.length_b   1.000
_cell.length_c   1.000
_cell.angle_alpha   90.00
_cell.angle_beta   90.00
_cell.angle_gamma   90.00
#
_symmetry.space_group_name_H-M   'P 1'
#
loop_
_entity.id
_entity.type
_entity.pdbx_description
1 polymer ?
#
loop_
_entity_poly.entity_id
_entity_poly.type
_entity_poly.pdbx_seq_one_letter_code
_entity_poly.pdbx_strand_id
1 'polypeptide(L)'
;MKKQKQFFRRLCASLAAAAVALSLLPPVSAANSISIASLEDWKAFADRCVRDTYSQGLTVELTADLDFTGHTVEPVPIFQGAFHGNGHTITGWTYTEKGSTVGLFRTVTATAVVDGLTLDATVDPGGTASTVGLLCGDNSGILQNCTVRGTLSAQTDVGGITGCNKESGQILNCTSHARVTAVTNGGGIVGNNLGTVSGCINTGILNDDPDQTIPTSIGGIAGLSRGTLTGCRNQGAVGYDHLGYNMGGIVGLQSGTVLDCTNSGTIRGRKDVGGIVGQFEPSTNVTYGPSPVDQLNDTLSGLMAEMTTLTDQLYSITSGSVDDVQVIHDALAEIQKQAHSAGSESLDTVQELSDQLHIHATAISDAITQGRTVMNAFHSTAHQDFEDLLDAADAFSDALHAMADQLDDGLRDTLHAADSASSDIHRQVQAIQSAINQMDWELTELHNYVETVISLLNSGDLLGALTTPLPDLNPRGNLNAIGTALVNIGTSLDTLTSQWSNIYDNTSDQMGQEREQAQHAAEQIRDTAGHLNDAAYAMTQSLSSVTEQLQTNYDAIRDLVKTHTDSPNQTAQETGDAIDAQVEILSDQVQKMTDKASADTELVHNTTTALLNQLDQVRQAIYDMGREPELTVEEVTDITEGPGLLSGCTVTGDVYGDSNTGGLVGVVSTELGDDPEATFSMEDMELLSDVYATLRAVIRDSRFDGTVTVRNDCGGGIVGRSESGAIVNCVARGTVETGTDYCGGIVGRTKGIITGCAALVDLSGGSWLGGIAGLGADISGCRTMVRDEGDGEYRGAIAGQSDGELADNRYLMEDLPGLDGVDYAERAEGLDFASFSQLSGIPTDFLTFSYRYVVDGETIAEIPFSYGGDLEESKIPAIPQQDGAYGQWPECPTEHLTRSMVLEAQFTAPTATLSSGGAIPALLVQGDFGPDVSLRVTEEPLDGAPAGAVAAYSYTIENFSSDTVTLRLRAADCSHPTVYLWQDDQWQPVDTEADGSYLLCTAPANGKILLTDNPPAWPIPAAIGGAVVIAAVVLLLVHHRKRARSA
;
A
#
# COMPACT_ATOMS: atom_id res chain seq x y z
N MET A 1 -22.72 -0.01 -58.13
CA MET A 1 -21.96 0.34 -56.90
C MET A 1 -22.31 -0.49 -55.64
N LYS A 2 -23.52 -1.05 -55.46
CA LYS A 2 -23.83 -1.91 -54.28
C LYS A 2 -23.23 -3.34 -54.31
N LYS A 3 -22.93 -3.91 -55.48
CA LYS A 3 -22.31 -5.26 -55.60
C LYS A 3 -20.79 -5.28 -55.39
N GLN A 4 -20.08 -4.16 -55.58
CA GLN A 4 -18.62 -4.07 -55.37
C GLN A 4 -18.24 -3.97 -53.89
N LYS A 5 -19.04 -3.26 -53.06
CA LYS A 5 -18.82 -3.18 -51.60
C LYS A 5 -19.04 -4.53 -50.88
N GLN A 6 -19.93 -5.38 -51.40
CA GLN A 6 -20.19 -6.71 -50.84
C GLN A 6 -19.12 -7.74 -51.22
N PHE A 7 -18.54 -7.60 -52.42
CA PHE A 7 -17.38 -8.39 -52.85
C PHE A 7 -16.12 -8.01 -52.06
N PHE A 8 -15.89 -6.71 -51.82
CA PHE A 8 -14.76 -6.23 -51.01
C PHE A 8 -14.88 -6.66 -49.54
N ARG A 9 -16.07 -6.59 -48.93
CA ARG A 9 -16.30 -7.10 -47.57
C ARG A 9 -16.11 -8.62 -47.46
N ARG A 10 -16.50 -9.40 -48.48
CA ARG A 10 -16.28 -10.85 -48.49
C ARG A 10 -14.82 -11.21 -48.76
N LEU A 11 -14.13 -10.45 -49.60
CA LEU A 11 -12.70 -10.59 -49.86
C LEU A 11 -11.87 -10.24 -48.61
N CYS A 12 -12.20 -9.16 -47.90
CA CYS A 12 -11.60 -8.80 -46.62
C CYS A 12 -11.92 -9.81 -45.51
N ALA A 13 -13.14 -10.35 -45.46
CA ALA A 13 -13.49 -11.40 -44.50
C ALA A 13 -12.79 -12.73 -44.81
N SER A 14 -12.58 -13.08 -46.09
CA SER A 14 -11.80 -14.26 -46.48
C SER A 14 -10.30 -14.07 -46.33
N LEU A 15 -9.78 -12.85 -46.49
CA LEU A 15 -8.38 -12.49 -46.21
C LEU A 15 -8.12 -12.43 -44.70
N ALA A 16 -9.07 -11.97 -43.90
CA ALA A 16 -9.01 -12.03 -42.44
C ALA A 16 -9.14 -13.47 -41.91
N ALA A 17 -10.02 -14.29 -42.49
CA ALA A 17 -10.11 -15.72 -42.15
C ALA A 17 -8.87 -16.51 -42.62
N ALA A 18 -8.26 -16.14 -43.75
CA ALA A 18 -6.98 -16.70 -44.18
C ALA A 18 -5.81 -16.22 -43.31
N ALA A 19 -5.82 -14.97 -42.83
CA ALA A 19 -4.83 -14.44 -41.89
C ALA A 19 -4.95 -15.10 -40.50
N VAL A 20 -6.17 -15.38 -40.03
CA VAL A 20 -6.45 -16.11 -38.78
C VAL A 20 -6.13 -17.62 -38.92
N ALA A 21 -6.35 -18.21 -40.10
CA ALA A 21 -5.96 -19.59 -40.36
C ALA A 21 -4.44 -19.77 -40.61
N LEU A 22 -3.76 -18.74 -41.12
CA LEU A 22 -2.29 -18.70 -41.20
C LEU A 22 -1.63 -18.34 -39.86
N SER A 23 -2.32 -17.64 -38.94
CA SER A 23 -1.83 -17.40 -37.56
C SER A 23 -2.07 -18.59 -36.61
N LEU A 24 -2.81 -19.62 -37.07
CA LEU A 24 -3.01 -20.89 -36.36
C LEU A 24 -2.13 -22.03 -36.91
N LEU A 25 -1.32 -21.76 -37.94
CA LEU A 25 -0.23 -22.64 -38.32
C LEU A 25 1.04 -22.13 -37.62
N PRO A 26 1.69 -22.93 -36.75
CA PRO A 26 2.95 -22.50 -36.18
C PRO A 26 3.92 -22.17 -37.32
N PRO A 27 4.70 -21.07 -37.22
CA PRO A 27 5.75 -20.81 -38.17
C PRO A 27 6.69 -22.02 -38.15
N VAL A 28 6.69 -22.80 -39.23
CA VAL A 28 7.76 -23.77 -39.51
C VAL A 28 8.98 -22.95 -39.97
N SER A 29 9.52 -22.18 -39.04
CA SER A 29 10.95 -21.96 -38.94
C SER A 29 11.49 -23.17 -38.16
N ALA A 30 12.66 -23.67 -38.51
CA ALA A 30 13.26 -24.80 -37.79
C ALA A 30 13.44 -24.41 -36.31
N ALA A 31 12.51 -24.82 -35.44
CA ALA A 31 12.57 -24.54 -34.02
C ALA A 31 13.77 -25.29 -33.45
N ASN A 32 14.80 -24.55 -33.04
CA ASN A 32 15.75 -25.08 -32.09
C ASN A 32 14.97 -25.28 -30.79
N SER A 33 14.66 -26.53 -30.44
CA SER A 33 14.11 -26.88 -29.14
C SER A 33 15.20 -27.48 -28.25
N ILE A 34 15.15 -27.18 -26.96
CA ILE A 34 16.00 -27.79 -25.94
C ILE A 34 15.11 -28.37 -24.84
N SER A 35 15.49 -29.54 -24.35
CA SER A 35 14.84 -30.18 -23.21
C SER A 35 15.76 -30.11 -22.00
N ILE A 36 15.23 -29.71 -20.86
CA ILE A 36 15.94 -29.64 -19.59
C ILE A 36 15.40 -30.77 -18.70
N ALA A 37 16.28 -31.68 -18.28
CA ALA A 37 15.94 -32.81 -17.42
C ALA A 37 16.79 -32.88 -16.15
N SER A 38 17.82 -32.04 -16.04
CA SER A 38 18.78 -32.06 -14.93
C SER A 38 19.29 -30.65 -14.59
N LEU A 39 19.92 -30.52 -13.41
CA LEU A 39 20.60 -29.30 -12.97
C LEU A 39 21.71 -28.86 -13.94
N GLU A 40 22.44 -29.80 -14.53
CA GLU A 40 23.52 -29.50 -15.48
C GLU A 40 22.95 -28.91 -16.78
N ASP A 41 21.81 -29.43 -17.26
CA ASP A 41 21.11 -28.88 -18.43
C ASP A 41 20.65 -27.44 -18.17
N TRP A 42 20.13 -27.16 -16.96
CA TRP A 42 19.72 -25.82 -16.56
C TRP A 42 20.91 -24.85 -16.55
N LYS A 43 22.03 -25.22 -15.91
CA LYS A 43 23.24 -24.38 -15.87
C LYS A 43 23.75 -24.07 -17.28
N ALA A 44 23.84 -25.09 -18.14
CA ALA A 44 24.25 -24.90 -19.53
C ALA A 44 23.29 -24.01 -20.33
N PHE A 45 21.99 -24.04 -20.02
CA PHE A 45 21.00 -23.15 -20.61
C PHE A 45 21.19 -21.71 -20.12
N ALA A 46 21.28 -21.49 -18.80
CA ALA A 46 21.45 -20.18 -18.18
C ALA A 46 22.73 -19.47 -18.66
N ASP A 47 23.88 -20.19 -18.70
CA ASP A 47 25.18 -19.66 -19.15
C ASP A 47 25.14 -19.14 -20.60
N ARG A 48 24.29 -19.73 -21.45
CA ARG A 48 24.16 -19.32 -22.86
C ARG A 48 23.22 -18.14 -23.04
N CYS A 49 22.27 -17.95 -22.13
CA CYS A 49 21.34 -16.83 -22.10
C CYS A 49 21.98 -15.50 -21.70
N VAL A 50 23.30 -15.44 -21.52
CA VAL A 50 24.05 -14.18 -21.40
C VAL A 50 24.05 -13.39 -22.72
N ARG A 51 23.88 -14.05 -23.87
CA ARG A 51 23.75 -13.38 -25.18
C ARG A 51 22.28 -13.14 -25.51
N ASP A 52 21.94 -11.88 -25.76
CA ASP A 52 20.61 -11.41 -26.19
C ASP A 52 20.05 -12.16 -27.42
N THR A 53 20.92 -12.65 -28.29
CA THR A 53 20.53 -13.38 -29.51
C THR A 53 20.30 -14.88 -29.31
N TYR A 54 20.74 -15.48 -28.19
CA TYR A 54 20.72 -16.95 -28.04
C TYR A 54 19.31 -17.52 -27.89
N SER A 55 18.50 -16.91 -27.04
CA SER A 55 17.16 -17.41 -26.70
C SER A 55 16.07 -16.95 -27.69
N GLN A 56 16.41 -16.13 -28.69
CA GLN A 56 15.47 -15.63 -29.68
C GLN A 56 14.84 -16.78 -30.49
N GLY A 57 13.53 -16.96 -30.35
CA GLY A 57 12.77 -18.02 -31.02
C GLY A 57 13.13 -19.44 -30.55
N LEU A 58 13.86 -19.58 -29.44
CA LEU A 58 14.18 -20.85 -28.81
C LEU A 58 12.96 -21.40 -28.07
N THR A 59 12.71 -22.70 -28.17
CA THR A 59 11.71 -23.39 -27.34
C THR A 59 12.42 -24.24 -26.28
N VAL A 60 12.10 -24.02 -25.01
CA VAL A 60 12.68 -24.70 -23.86
C VAL A 60 11.59 -25.48 -23.16
N GLU A 61 11.80 -26.77 -22.94
CA GLU A 61 10.83 -27.65 -22.28
C GLU A 61 11.46 -28.33 -21.06
N LEU A 62 10.86 -28.12 -19.89
CA LEU A 62 11.14 -28.97 -18.73
C LEU A 62 10.50 -30.34 -18.94
N THR A 63 11.26 -31.38 -18.61
CA THR A 63 10.83 -32.79 -18.73
C THR A 63 10.93 -33.58 -17.42
N ALA A 64 11.45 -32.93 -16.37
CA ALA A 64 11.54 -33.44 -15.02
C ALA A 64 11.54 -32.27 -14.03
N ASP A 65 11.18 -32.55 -12.78
CA ASP A 65 11.37 -31.60 -11.68
C ASP A 65 12.87 -31.41 -11.41
N LEU A 66 13.25 -30.19 -11.01
CA LEU A 66 14.64 -29.83 -10.72
C LEU A 66 14.79 -29.43 -9.26
N ASP A 67 15.84 -29.91 -8.61
CA ASP A 67 16.18 -29.54 -7.23
C ASP A 67 17.53 -28.82 -7.18
N PHE A 68 17.51 -27.57 -6.74
CA PHE A 68 18.66 -26.68 -6.62
C PHE A 68 19.23 -26.65 -5.19
N THR A 69 18.63 -27.38 -4.25
CA THR A 69 19.05 -27.39 -2.84
C THR A 69 20.55 -27.69 -2.72
N GLY A 70 21.27 -26.82 -2.00
CA GLY A 70 22.71 -26.96 -1.76
C GLY A 70 23.59 -26.66 -2.98
N HIS A 71 23.04 -26.12 -4.07
CA HIS A 71 23.78 -25.73 -5.27
C HIS A 71 23.60 -24.24 -5.56
N THR A 72 24.70 -23.56 -5.88
CA THR A 72 24.64 -22.20 -6.44
C THR A 72 24.17 -22.29 -7.89
N VAL A 73 23.08 -21.60 -8.21
CA VAL A 73 22.47 -21.52 -9.54
C VAL A 73 22.18 -20.07 -9.87
N GLU A 74 22.85 -19.58 -10.91
CA GLU A 74 22.69 -18.22 -11.41
C GLU A 74 21.33 -18.02 -12.09
N PRO A 75 20.72 -16.82 -11.94
CA PRO A 75 19.57 -16.40 -12.74
C PRO A 75 19.82 -16.49 -14.25
N VAL A 76 18.76 -16.71 -15.02
CA VAL A 76 18.77 -16.53 -16.48
C VAL A 76 18.80 -15.03 -16.79
N PRO A 77 19.88 -14.45 -17.36
CA PRO A 77 20.02 -13.00 -17.45
C PRO A 77 19.00 -12.35 -18.39
N ILE A 78 18.78 -12.93 -19.57
CA ILE A 78 17.80 -12.45 -20.55
C ILE A 78 17.16 -13.61 -21.32
N PHE A 79 15.83 -13.57 -21.43
CA PHE A 79 15.06 -14.58 -22.15
C PHE A 79 14.17 -13.98 -23.25
N GLN A 80 14.27 -14.54 -24.46
CA GLN A 80 13.60 -14.07 -25.69
C GLN A 80 12.88 -15.21 -26.44
N GLY A 81 12.56 -16.31 -25.76
CA GLY A 81 12.00 -17.53 -26.34
C GLY A 81 10.70 -17.98 -25.67
N ALA A 82 10.30 -19.24 -25.91
CA ALA A 82 9.18 -19.88 -25.22
C ALA A 82 9.73 -20.89 -24.21
N PHE A 83 9.42 -20.71 -22.93
CA PHE A 83 9.78 -21.60 -21.84
C PHE A 83 8.54 -22.31 -21.33
N HIS A 84 8.47 -23.62 -21.54
CA HIS A 84 7.38 -24.48 -21.07
C HIS A 84 7.84 -25.26 -19.85
N GLY A 85 7.29 -24.90 -18.69
CA GLY A 85 7.46 -25.63 -17.45
C GLY A 85 6.76 -26.99 -17.45
N ASN A 86 5.75 -27.19 -18.31
CA ASN A 86 5.01 -28.46 -18.44
C ASN A 86 4.46 -29.01 -17.10
N GLY A 87 4.20 -28.14 -16.12
CA GLY A 87 3.75 -28.52 -14.78
C GLY A 87 4.85 -29.02 -13.86
N HIS A 88 6.11 -28.96 -14.27
CA HIS A 88 7.26 -29.31 -13.43
C HIS A 88 7.58 -28.24 -12.40
N THR A 89 8.25 -28.67 -11.34
CA THR A 89 8.65 -27.83 -10.22
C THR A 89 10.17 -27.66 -10.17
N ILE A 90 10.61 -26.42 -9.92
CA ILE A 90 11.98 -26.11 -9.52
C ILE A 90 11.96 -25.79 -8.03
N THR A 91 12.73 -26.53 -7.22
CA THR A 91 12.79 -26.35 -5.76
C THR A 91 14.17 -25.95 -5.27
N GLY A 92 14.24 -25.30 -4.11
CA GLY A 92 15.48 -25.06 -3.40
C GLY A 92 16.37 -23.99 -4.04
N TRP A 93 15.81 -23.13 -4.90
CA TRP A 93 16.54 -21.99 -5.43
C TRP A 93 16.70 -20.92 -4.35
N THR A 94 17.93 -20.54 -4.06
CA THR A 94 18.25 -19.50 -3.06
C THR A 94 19.11 -18.41 -3.66
N TYR A 95 18.76 -17.14 -3.42
CA TYR A 95 19.55 -16.00 -3.87
C TYR A 95 19.73 -14.98 -2.75
N THR A 96 20.98 -14.76 -2.33
CA THR A 96 21.35 -13.81 -1.26
C THR A 96 22.46 -12.84 -1.68
N GLU A 97 22.86 -12.89 -2.96
CA GLU A 97 23.90 -12.01 -3.48
C GLU A 97 23.39 -10.58 -3.65
N LYS A 98 24.31 -9.63 -3.88
CA LYS A 98 23.92 -8.26 -4.17
C LYS A 98 23.30 -8.19 -5.57
N GLY A 99 22.11 -7.60 -5.70
CA GLY A 99 21.46 -7.48 -7.01
C GLY A 99 20.19 -6.63 -6.95
N SER A 100 19.95 -5.87 -8.02
CA SER A 100 18.82 -4.95 -8.12
C SER A 100 17.67 -5.55 -8.92
N THR A 101 17.96 -6.13 -10.08
CA THR A 101 16.98 -6.88 -10.89
C THR A 101 17.19 -8.36 -10.67
N VAL A 102 16.32 -9.00 -9.88
CA VAL A 102 16.51 -10.40 -9.44
C VAL A 102 15.24 -11.20 -9.61
N GLY A 103 15.41 -12.42 -10.11
CA GLY A 103 14.40 -13.48 -10.23
C GLY A 103 15.02 -14.66 -10.98
N LEU A 104 14.36 -15.82 -11.00
CA LEU A 104 14.88 -16.99 -11.75
C LEU A 104 15.18 -16.61 -13.21
N PHE A 105 14.34 -15.75 -13.79
CA PHE A 105 14.63 -14.98 -14.99
C PHE A 105 14.82 -13.51 -14.61
N ARG A 106 16.03 -12.98 -14.81
CA ARG A 106 16.28 -11.55 -14.54
C ARG A 106 15.43 -10.67 -15.45
N THR A 107 15.39 -10.95 -16.75
CA THR A 107 14.58 -10.19 -17.71
C THR A 107 13.89 -11.11 -18.72
N VAL A 108 12.57 -10.95 -18.85
CA VAL A 108 11.73 -11.59 -19.88
C VAL A 108 11.32 -10.51 -20.89
N THR A 109 11.77 -10.64 -22.13
CA THR A 109 11.54 -9.61 -23.18
C THR A 109 10.15 -9.71 -23.79
N ALA A 110 9.74 -8.68 -24.55
CA ALA A 110 8.40 -8.58 -25.14
C ALA A 110 8.00 -9.70 -26.12
N THR A 111 8.96 -10.50 -26.59
CA THR A 111 8.69 -11.65 -27.47
C THR A 111 8.67 -12.99 -26.72
N ALA A 112 9.01 -12.98 -25.43
CA ALA A 112 9.17 -14.19 -24.65
C ALA A 112 7.88 -14.60 -23.93
N VAL A 113 7.76 -15.91 -23.71
CA VAL A 113 6.66 -16.54 -22.96
C VAL A 113 7.25 -17.52 -21.95
N VAL A 114 6.83 -17.42 -20.69
CA VAL A 114 7.10 -18.43 -19.65
C VAL A 114 5.75 -18.99 -19.21
N ASP A 115 5.57 -20.30 -19.35
CA ASP A 115 4.28 -20.97 -19.19
C ASP A 115 4.38 -22.21 -18.30
N GLY A 116 3.50 -22.32 -17.30
CA GLY A 116 3.27 -23.57 -16.58
C GLY A 116 4.43 -24.04 -15.69
N LEU A 117 5.19 -23.13 -15.10
CA LEU A 117 6.31 -23.42 -14.19
C LEU A 117 5.88 -23.24 -12.72
N THR A 118 6.25 -24.21 -11.86
CA THR A 118 6.19 -24.04 -10.40
C THR A 118 7.58 -23.79 -9.84
N LEU A 119 7.74 -22.78 -8.98
CA LEU A 119 9.00 -22.42 -8.34
C LEU A 119 8.82 -22.35 -6.81
N ASP A 120 9.72 -22.99 -6.07
CA ASP A 120 9.84 -22.88 -4.62
C ASP A 120 11.23 -22.33 -4.27
N ALA A 121 11.28 -21.10 -3.75
CA ALA A 121 12.51 -20.33 -3.66
C ALA A 121 12.59 -19.39 -2.44
N THR A 122 13.82 -19.10 -2.01
CA THR A 122 14.13 -18.11 -0.99
C THR A 122 15.03 -17.03 -1.57
N VAL A 123 14.53 -15.81 -1.66
CA VAL A 123 15.22 -14.68 -2.29
C VAL A 123 15.31 -13.52 -1.31
N ASP A 124 16.53 -13.16 -0.93
CA ASP A 124 16.85 -12.06 0.00
C ASP A 124 18.15 -11.36 -0.48
N PRO A 125 18.12 -10.69 -1.63
CA PRO A 125 19.28 -10.05 -2.21
C PRO A 125 19.79 -8.88 -1.36
N GLY A 126 21.10 -8.77 -1.25
CA GLY A 126 21.74 -7.58 -0.69
C GLY A 126 21.81 -6.40 -1.68
N GLY A 127 22.37 -5.28 -1.25
CA GLY A 127 22.54 -4.11 -2.11
C GLY A 127 21.26 -3.27 -2.20
N THR A 128 20.93 -2.76 -3.38
CA THR A 128 19.73 -1.92 -3.55
C THR A 128 18.43 -2.71 -3.65
N ALA A 129 18.48 -3.98 -4.09
CA ALA A 129 17.32 -4.89 -4.16
C ALA A 129 16.04 -4.23 -4.67
N SER A 130 16.15 -3.48 -5.78
CA SER A 130 15.13 -2.54 -6.24
C SER A 130 13.99 -3.18 -7.04
N THR A 131 14.23 -4.31 -7.73
CA THR A 131 13.26 -4.92 -8.64
C THR A 131 13.38 -6.44 -8.55
N VAL A 132 12.62 -7.03 -7.64
CA VAL A 132 12.83 -8.42 -7.23
C VAL A 132 11.52 -9.19 -7.29
N GLY A 133 11.56 -10.35 -7.95
CA GLY A 133 10.51 -11.35 -7.82
C GLY A 133 11.08 -12.76 -7.81
N LEU A 134 10.30 -13.75 -7.39
CA LEU A 134 10.80 -15.14 -7.37
C LEU A 134 11.01 -15.65 -8.79
N LEU A 135 10.02 -15.46 -9.66
CA LEU A 135 10.11 -15.94 -11.04
C LEU A 135 10.84 -14.96 -11.94
N CYS A 136 10.53 -13.66 -11.85
CA CYS A 136 11.08 -12.66 -12.75
C CYS A 136 11.46 -11.34 -12.06
N GLY A 137 12.55 -10.70 -12.50
CA GLY A 137 12.84 -9.32 -12.14
C GLY A 137 11.98 -8.36 -12.96
N ASP A 138 12.34 -8.19 -14.24
CA ASP A 138 11.63 -7.35 -15.21
C ASP A 138 10.90 -8.18 -16.27
N ASN A 139 9.59 -8.01 -16.37
CA ASN A 139 8.75 -8.64 -17.39
C ASN A 139 8.24 -7.62 -18.42
N SER A 140 8.62 -7.79 -19.68
CA SER A 140 7.99 -7.17 -20.84
C SER A 140 7.22 -8.17 -21.71
N GLY A 141 7.35 -9.47 -21.45
CA GLY A 141 6.72 -10.56 -22.19
C GLY A 141 5.49 -11.13 -21.48
N ILE A 142 5.25 -12.43 -21.65
CA ILE A 142 4.09 -13.12 -21.07
C ILE A 142 4.56 -14.13 -20.02
N LEU A 143 4.11 -13.95 -18.78
CA LEU A 143 4.20 -14.95 -17.72
C LEU A 143 2.81 -15.53 -17.49
N GLN A 144 2.61 -16.82 -17.70
CA GLN A 144 1.28 -17.42 -17.60
C GLN A 144 1.27 -18.78 -16.91
N ASN A 145 0.19 -19.07 -16.19
CA ASN A 145 -0.03 -20.34 -15.50
C ASN A 145 1.11 -20.76 -14.57
N CYS A 146 1.87 -19.79 -14.04
CA CYS A 146 3.01 -20.05 -13.18
C CYS A 146 2.61 -19.99 -11.71
N THR A 147 3.27 -20.79 -10.87
CA THR A 147 3.04 -20.82 -9.42
C THR A 147 4.35 -20.58 -8.66
N VAL A 148 4.34 -19.71 -7.66
CA VAL A 148 5.52 -19.47 -6.80
C VAL A 148 5.22 -19.75 -5.32
N ARG A 149 6.24 -20.22 -4.61
CA ARG A 149 6.24 -20.52 -3.17
C ARG A 149 7.56 -20.09 -2.55
N GLY A 150 7.57 -19.97 -1.22
CA GLY A 150 8.76 -19.66 -0.43
C GLY A 150 8.73 -18.24 0.11
N THR A 151 9.90 -17.61 0.23
CA THR A 151 10.07 -16.34 0.94
C THR A 151 10.82 -15.34 0.08
N LEU A 152 10.33 -14.09 0.04
CA LEU A 152 10.92 -13.00 -0.72
C LEU A 152 11.06 -11.76 0.19
N SER A 153 12.27 -11.21 0.27
CA SER A 153 12.58 -9.97 1.00
C SER A 153 13.40 -9.04 0.10
N ALA A 154 12.95 -7.80 -0.09
CA ALA A 154 13.62 -6.79 -0.93
C ALA A 154 13.13 -5.37 -0.61
N GLN A 155 13.64 -4.36 -1.31
CA GLN A 155 13.46 -2.95 -0.93
C GLN A 155 12.33 -2.27 -1.70
N THR A 156 12.47 -2.07 -3.02
CA THR A 156 11.60 -1.15 -3.77
C THR A 156 10.43 -1.87 -4.45
N ASP A 157 10.60 -2.42 -5.66
CA ASP A 157 9.57 -3.12 -6.42
C ASP A 157 9.69 -4.62 -6.20
N VAL A 158 8.88 -5.13 -5.28
CA VAL A 158 8.95 -6.52 -4.81
C VAL A 158 7.65 -7.24 -5.13
N GLY A 159 7.72 -8.29 -5.95
CA GLY A 159 6.53 -9.06 -6.30
C GLY A 159 6.77 -10.56 -6.23
N GLY A 160 5.83 -11.32 -5.65
CA GLY A 160 5.99 -12.78 -5.53
C GLY A 160 6.32 -13.45 -6.87
N ILE A 161 5.64 -13.07 -7.97
CA ILE A 161 5.99 -13.53 -9.33
C ILE A 161 7.03 -12.61 -9.95
N THR A 162 6.80 -11.30 -9.95
CA THR A 162 7.63 -10.34 -10.72
C THR A 162 7.90 -9.05 -9.97
N GLY A 163 9.13 -8.54 -9.97
CA GLY A 163 9.43 -7.21 -9.44
C GLY A 163 8.68 -6.11 -10.20
N CYS A 164 8.96 -5.95 -11.50
CA CYS A 164 8.32 -4.95 -12.36
C CYS A 164 7.73 -5.57 -13.63
N ASN A 165 6.44 -5.32 -13.87
CA ASN A 165 5.76 -5.65 -15.11
C ASN A 165 5.65 -4.40 -15.99
N LYS A 166 6.43 -4.32 -17.06
CA LYS A 166 6.48 -3.18 -17.99
C LYS A 166 5.20 -3.08 -18.83
N GLU A 167 5.04 -2.00 -19.58
CA GLU A 167 3.82 -1.69 -20.36
C GLU A 167 3.38 -2.81 -21.32
N SER A 168 4.32 -3.52 -21.94
CA SER A 168 4.04 -4.66 -22.82
C SER A 168 3.85 -5.99 -22.08
N GLY A 169 4.23 -6.02 -20.80
CA GLY A 169 4.23 -7.22 -19.96
C GLY A 169 2.83 -7.67 -19.55
N GLN A 170 2.64 -8.99 -19.58
CA GLN A 170 1.40 -9.66 -19.19
C GLN A 170 1.70 -10.74 -18.14
N ILE A 171 0.95 -10.71 -17.04
CA ILE A 171 0.95 -11.76 -16.02
C ILE A 171 -0.45 -12.36 -15.97
N LEU A 172 -0.60 -13.62 -16.37
CA LEU A 172 -1.90 -14.24 -16.65
C LEU A 172 -2.08 -15.55 -15.87
N ASN A 173 -3.15 -15.65 -15.08
CA ASN A 173 -3.51 -16.87 -14.35
C ASN A 173 -2.36 -17.42 -13.47
N CYS A 174 -1.53 -16.53 -12.92
CA CYS A 174 -0.42 -16.91 -12.04
C CYS A 174 -0.87 -16.95 -10.58
N THR A 175 -0.27 -17.83 -9.79
CA THR A 175 -0.58 -17.99 -8.36
C THR A 175 0.65 -17.78 -7.49
N SER A 176 0.51 -17.00 -6.42
CA SER A 176 1.54 -16.84 -5.39
C SER A 176 1.07 -17.36 -4.05
N HIS A 177 1.91 -18.18 -3.44
CA HIS A 177 1.82 -18.61 -2.05
C HIS A 177 3.00 -18.07 -1.21
N ALA A 178 3.79 -17.14 -1.77
CA ALA A 178 5.02 -16.68 -1.15
C ALA A 178 4.75 -15.73 0.03
N ARG A 179 5.56 -15.81 1.08
CA ARG A 179 5.64 -14.73 2.07
C ARG A 179 6.52 -13.62 1.52
N VAL A 180 5.98 -12.41 1.39
CA VAL A 180 6.69 -11.26 0.79
C VAL A 180 6.88 -10.16 1.83
N THR A 181 8.11 -9.66 1.95
CA THR A 181 8.47 -8.49 2.75
C THR A 181 9.07 -7.43 1.84
N ALA A 182 8.42 -6.27 1.77
CA ALA A 182 8.84 -5.14 0.93
C ALA A 182 8.82 -3.83 1.72
N VAL A 183 9.60 -2.84 1.28
CA VAL A 183 9.64 -1.50 1.91
C VAL A 183 8.81 -0.49 1.12
N THR A 184 8.99 -0.40 -0.20
CA THR A 184 8.28 0.62 -1.01
C THR A 184 7.04 0.07 -1.69
N ASN A 185 7.18 -0.81 -2.68
CA ASN A 185 6.11 -1.34 -3.52
C ASN A 185 6.08 -2.87 -3.41
N GLY A 186 5.26 -3.40 -2.51
CA GLY A 186 5.14 -4.84 -2.25
C GLY A 186 3.87 -5.44 -2.83
N GLY A 187 4.00 -6.47 -3.66
CA GLY A 187 2.87 -7.21 -4.22
C GLY A 187 2.97 -8.72 -4.08
N GLY A 188 1.84 -9.39 -3.85
CA GLY A 188 1.82 -10.86 -3.82
C GLY A 188 2.13 -11.46 -5.19
N ILE A 189 1.81 -10.73 -6.27
CA ILE A 189 2.09 -11.10 -7.66
C ILE A 189 3.17 -10.20 -8.25
N VAL A 190 3.00 -8.88 -8.18
CA VAL A 190 3.88 -7.91 -8.86
C VAL A 190 4.21 -6.72 -7.96
N GLY A 191 5.45 -6.25 -7.92
CA GLY A 191 5.78 -5.02 -7.18
C GLY A 191 5.17 -3.78 -7.85
N ASN A 192 5.60 -3.51 -9.08
CA ASN A 192 5.17 -2.37 -9.89
C ASN A 192 4.58 -2.82 -11.24
N ASN A 193 3.31 -2.49 -11.49
CA ASN A 193 2.58 -2.84 -12.70
C ASN A 193 2.31 -1.64 -13.61
N LEU A 194 2.92 -1.66 -14.79
CA LEU A 194 2.65 -0.75 -15.91
C LEU A 194 1.86 -1.44 -17.04
N GLY A 195 1.87 -2.77 -17.08
CA GLY A 195 1.20 -3.59 -18.09
C GLY A 195 -0.14 -4.19 -17.63
N THR A 196 -0.38 -5.45 -17.97
CA THR A 196 -1.61 -6.18 -17.63
C THR A 196 -1.37 -7.31 -16.64
N VAL A 197 -2.17 -7.38 -15.58
CA VAL A 197 -2.27 -8.54 -14.68
C VAL A 197 -3.71 -9.04 -14.68
N SER A 198 -3.92 -10.31 -15.03
CA SER A 198 -5.26 -10.85 -15.15
C SER A 198 -5.40 -12.28 -14.63
N GLY A 199 -6.48 -12.53 -13.89
CA GLY A 199 -6.81 -13.87 -13.36
C GLY A 199 -5.82 -14.39 -12.32
N CYS A 200 -4.98 -13.52 -11.75
CA CYS A 200 -3.94 -13.92 -10.80
C CYS A 200 -4.48 -14.07 -9.38
N ILE A 201 -3.90 -14.99 -8.61
CA ILE A 201 -4.34 -15.33 -7.26
C ILE A 201 -3.18 -15.21 -6.27
N ASN A 202 -3.35 -14.40 -5.23
CA ASN A 202 -2.45 -14.41 -4.08
C ASN A 202 -3.11 -15.09 -2.87
N THR A 203 -2.36 -15.97 -2.24
CA THR A 203 -2.68 -16.58 -0.94
C THR A 203 -1.54 -16.43 0.06
N GLY A 204 -0.40 -15.91 -0.39
CA GLY A 204 0.76 -15.62 0.43
C GLY A 204 0.52 -14.41 1.33
N ILE A 205 1.26 -14.36 2.43
CA ILE A 205 1.14 -13.29 3.43
C ILE A 205 2.15 -12.19 3.09
N LEU A 206 1.73 -10.93 3.19
CA LEU A 206 2.57 -9.79 2.91
C LEU A 206 2.80 -8.97 4.18
N ASN A 207 4.07 -8.66 4.46
CA ASN A 207 4.46 -7.66 5.45
C ASN A 207 3.82 -7.87 6.85
N ASP A 208 3.83 -9.11 7.36
CA ASP A 208 3.20 -9.54 8.62
C ASP A 208 4.06 -9.38 9.89
N ASP A 209 5.22 -8.76 9.78
CA ASP A 209 6.16 -8.60 10.90
C ASP A 209 5.97 -7.23 11.59
N PRO A 210 5.78 -7.17 12.93
CA PRO A 210 5.73 -5.91 13.68
C PRO A 210 7.02 -5.10 13.65
N ASP A 211 8.18 -5.73 13.50
CA ASP A 211 9.51 -5.12 13.64
C ASP A 211 10.14 -4.76 12.27
N GLN A 212 9.40 -4.91 11.17
CA GLN A 212 9.88 -4.55 9.82
C GLN A 212 9.94 -3.04 9.59
N THR A 213 10.70 -2.63 8.56
CA THR A 213 10.67 -1.24 8.09
C THR A 213 9.27 -0.85 7.64
N ILE A 214 8.83 0.36 7.99
CA ILE A 214 7.49 0.86 7.68
C ILE A 214 7.27 0.79 6.17
N PRO A 215 6.32 -0.02 5.69
CA PRO A 215 6.08 -0.15 4.27
C PRO A 215 5.28 1.05 3.73
N THR A 216 5.56 1.47 2.50
CA THR A 216 4.83 2.56 1.85
C THR A 216 3.58 2.04 1.15
N SER A 217 3.71 1.21 0.12
CA SER A 217 2.61 0.77 -0.75
C SER A 217 2.60 -0.75 -0.91
N ILE A 218 1.67 -1.41 -0.24
CA ILE A 218 1.57 -2.87 -0.23
C ILE A 218 0.19 -3.29 -0.70
N GLY A 219 0.15 -4.19 -1.69
CA GLY A 219 -1.10 -4.77 -2.17
C GLY A 219 -1.03 -6.29 -2.28
N GLY A 220 -2.12 -6.99 -1.98
CA GLY A 220 -2.16 -8.45 -2.12
C GLY A 220 -1.83 -8.95 -3.54
N ILE A 221 -2.06 -8.16 -4.58
CA ILE A 221 -1.65 -8.46 -5.97
C ILE A 221 -0.49 -7.56 -6.42
N ALA A 222 -0.65 -6.24 -6.29
CA ALA A 222 0.30 -5.25 -6.77
C ALA A 222 0.69 -4.23 -5.68
N GLY A 223 1.96 -3.84 -5.56
CA GLY A 223 2.32 -2.69 -4.71
C GLY A 223 1.82 -1.37 -5.32
N LEU A 224 2.28 -1.11 -6.55
CA LEU A 224 1.90 0.03 -7.38
C LEU A 224 1.28 -0.47 -8.70
N SER A 225 0.16 0.11 -9.13
CA SER A 225 -0.39 -0.16 -10.47
C SER A 225 -0.84 1.09 -11.21
N ARG A 226 -0.11 1.40 -12.29
CA ARG A 226 -0.52 2.36 -13.34
C ARG A 226 -1.15 1.66 -14.56
N GLY A 227 -0.96 0.34 -14.66
CA GLY A 227 -1.57 -0.51 -15.67
C GLY A 227 -2.95 -1.05 -15.29
N THR A 228 -3.31 -2.20 -15.85
CA THR A 228 -4.63 -2.83 -15.67
C THR A 228 -4.55 -4.07 -14.77
N LEU A 229 -5.41 -4.15 -13.77
CA LEU A 229 -5.67 -5.34 -12.96
C LEU A 229 -7.10 -5.84 -13.25
N THR A 230 -7.26 -7.09 -13.65
CA THR A 230 -8.60 -7.63 -14.00
C THR A 230 -8.83 -9.06 -13.52
N GLY A 231 -9.89 -9.29 -12.74
CA GLY A 231 -10.27 -10.63 -12.30
C GLY A 231 -9.26 -11.26 -11.33
N CYS A 232 -8.48 -10.44 -10.62
CA CYS A 232 -7.47 -10.91 -9.68
C CYS A 232 -8.09 -11.17 -8.29
N ARG A 233 -7.51 -12.10 -7.54
CA ARG A 233 -8.02 -12.48 -6.21
C ARG A 233 -6.93 -12.50 -5.15
N ASN A 234 -7.15 -11.81 -4.04
CA ASN A 234 -6.35 -11.95 -2.83
C ASN A 234 -7.09 -12.72 -1.74
N GLN A 235 -6.39 -13.64 -1.09
CA GLN A 235 -6.85 -14.41 0.07
C GLN A 235 -5.85 -14.35 1.23
N GLY A 236 -4.62 -13.90 0.98
CA GLY A 236 -3.59 -13.77 2.01
C GLY A 236 -3.75 -12.49 2.82
N ALA A 237 -3.29 -12.51 4.08
CA ALA A 237 -3.27 -11.32 4.92
C ALA A 237 -2.23 -10.31 4.40
N VAL A 238 -2.56 -9.02 4.51
CA VAL A 238 -1.69 -7.92 4.08
C VAL A 238 -1.48 -6.96 5.24
N GLY A 239 -0.22 -6.72 5.58
CA GLY A 239 0.19 -5.75 6.59
C GLY A 239 0.09 -6.26 8.03
N TYR A 240 0.41 -5.34 8.93
CA TYR A 240 0.38 -5.54 10.38
C TYR A 240 -0.30 -4.34 11.05
N ASP A 241 -0.85 -4.54 12.25
CA ASP A 241 -1.55 -3.49 12.97
C ASP A 241 -0.64 -2.27 13.20
N HIS A 242 -1.16 -1.07 12.93
CA HIS A 242 -0.46 0.22 13.13
C HIS A 242 0.78 0.44 12.26
N LEU A 243 0.97 -0.34 11.20
CA LEU A 243 2.16 -0.28 10.34
C LEU A 243 1.78 -0.22 8.85
N GLY A 244 2.29 0.78 8.15
CA GLY A 244 2.15 0.93 6.69
C GLY A 244 1.17 2.02 6.24
N TYR A 245 1.43 2.62 5.07
CA TYR A 245 0.70 3.81 4.59
C TYR A 245 -0.37 3.53 3.54
N ASN A 246 -0.06 2.81 2.47
CA ASN A 246 -0.99 2.54 1.37
C ASN A 246 -1.21 1.04 1.31
N MET A 247 -2.15 0.57 2.13
CA MET A 247 -2.35 -0.87 2.38
C MET A 247 -3.62 -1.36 1.68
N GLY A 248 -3.45 -2.16 0.62
CA GLY A 248 -4.54 -2.64 -0.21
C GLY A 248 -4.69 -4.16 -0.24
N GLY A 249 -5.92 -4.66 -0.30
CA GLY A 249 -6.13 -6.10 -0.56
C GLY A 249 -5.76 -6.54 -1.97
N ILE A 250 -5.84 -5.64 -2.96
CA ILE A 250 -5.42 -5.92 -4.34
C ILE A 250 -4.22 -5.05 -4.71
N VAL A 251 -4.29 -3.74 -4.47
CA VAL A 251 -3.25 -2.79 -4.85
C VAL A 251 -3.00 -1.75 -3.77
N GLY A 252 -1.75 -1.48 -3.42
CA GLY A 252 -1.39 -0.42 -2.46
C GLY A 252 -1.74 0.96 -3.02
N LEU A 253 -1.02 1.37 -4.07
CA LEU A 253 -1.24 2.63 -4.79
C LEU A 253 -1.72 2.38 -6.22
N GLN A 254 -2.82 3.00 -6.62
CA GLN A 254 -3.40 2.82 -7.95
C GLN A 254 -3.72 4.14 -8.65
N SER A 255 -3.24 4.27 -9.90
CA SER A 255 -3.64 5.32 -10.86
C SER A 255 -4.09 4.75 -12.22
N GLY A 256 -4.06 3.41 -12.38
CA GLY A 256 -4.54 2.71 -13.57
C GLY A 256 -6.02 2.30 -13.52
N THR A 257 -6.30 1.03 -13.84
CA THR A 257 -7.66 0.45 -13.85
C THR A 257 -7.73 -0.83 -13.02
N VAL A 258 -8.76 -0.99 -12.18
CA VAL A 258 -9.01 -2.21 -11.38
C VAL A 258 -10.42 -2.71 -11.65
N LEU A 259 -10.53 -3.92 -12.23
CA LEU A 259 -11.81 -4.49 -12.69
C LEU A 259 -12.02 -5.89 -12.10
N ASP A 260 -13.22 -6.16 -11.61
CA ASP A 260 -13.69 -7.50 -11.25
C ASP A 260 -12.77 -8.24 -10.25
N CYS A 261 -12.05 -7.50 -9.40
CA CYS A 261 -11.10 -8.05 -8.45
C CYS A 261 -11.77 -8.39 -7.11
N THR A 262 -11.25 -9.41 -6.41
CA THR A 262 -11.85 -9.88 -5.15
C THR A 262 -10.83 -10.01 -4.02
N ASN A 263 -11.16 -9.53 -2.83
CA ASN A 263 -10.36 -9.75 -1.63
C ASN A 263 -11.16 -10.48 -0.55
N SER A 264 -10.56 -11.52 0.02
CA SER A 264 -11.05 -12.20 1.23
C SER A 264 -9.98 -12.31 2.32
N GLY A 265 -8.79 -11.75 2.11
CA GLY A 265 -7.74 -11.66 3.12
C GLY A 265 -7.95 -10.45 4.03
N THR A 266 -7.53 -10.57 5.29
CA THR A 266 -7.55 -9.46 6.25
C THR A 266 -6.49 -8.42 5.90
N ILE A 267 -6.88 -7.15 5.92
CA ILE A 267 -5.99 -6.02 5.61
C ILE A 267 -5.76 -5.19 6.87
N ARG A 268 -4.50 -4.85 7.15
CA ARG A 268 -4.07 -4.06 8.30
C ARG A 268 -3.12 -2.96 7.85
N GLY A 269 -3.25 -1.77 8.43
CA GLY A 269 -2.32 -0.67 8.17
C GLY A 269 -2.41 0.45 9.18
N ARG A 270 -1.54 1.46 9.05
CA ARG A 270 -1.59 2.68 9.84
C ARG A 270 -2.47 3.72 9.14
N LYS A 271 -2.17 4.02 7.88
CA LYS A 271 -2.87 5.03 7.09
C LYS A 271 -3.44 4.37 5.83
N ASP A 272 -4.35 5.06 5.14
CA ASP A 272 -4.88 4.75 3.80
C ASP A 272 -5.01 3.25 3.52
N VAL A 273 -5.94 2.62 4.25
CA VAL A 273 -6.14 1.17 4.24
C VAL A 273 -7.44 0.83 3.51
N GLY A 274 -7.36 -0.03 2.49
CA GLY A 274 -8.55 -0.47 1.75
C GLY A 274 -8.56 -1.95 1.40
N GLY A 275 -9.76 -2.54 1.38
CA GLY A 275 -9.93 -3.95 1.02
C GLY A 275 -9.57 -4.27 -0.44
N ILE A 276 -9.55 -3.29 -1.35
CA ILE A 276 -9.05 -3.42 -2.73
C ILE A 276 -7.86 -2.49 -2.95
N VAL A 277 -8.03 -1.19 -2.71
CA VAL A 277 -7.03 -0.15 -2.97
C VAL A 277 -6.68 0.57 -1.67
N GLY A 278 -5.41 0.73 -1.32
CA GLY A 278 -5.01 1.60 -0.22
C GLY A 278 -5.28 3.06 -0.57
N GLN A 279 -4.52 3.59 -1.53
CA GLN A 279 -4.68 4.92 -2.10
C GLN A 279 -5.03 4.85 -3.60
N PHE A 280 -6.13 5.50 -3.95
CA PHE A 280 -6.56 5.72 -5.34
C PHE A 280 -6.20 7.15 -5.76
N GLU A 281 -5.17 7.25 -6.60
CA GLU A 281 -4.74 8.51 -7.19
C GLU A 281 -5.60 8.83 -8.44
N PRO A 282 -6.28 10.00 -8.48
CA PRO A 282 -7.08 10.41 -9.63
C PRO A 282 -6.25 10.57 -10.90
N SER A 283 -6.75 10.05 -12.02
CA SER A 283 -6.17 10.33 -13.34
C SER A 283 -6.56 11.73 -13.79
N THR A 284 -5.59 12.63 -13.91
CA THR A 284 -5.83 14.03 -14.30
C THR A 284 -5.54 14.22 -15.80
N ASN A 285 -6.48 14.77 -16.55
CA ASN A 285 -6.24 15.27 -17.90
C ASN A 285 -6.39 16.79 -17.91
N VAL A 286 -5.32 17.50 -18.25
CA VAL A 286 -5.26 18.96 -18.23
C VAL A 286 -5.38 19.48 -19.66
N THR A 287 -6.36 20.34 -19.91
CA THR A 287 -6.51 21.06 -21.18
C THR A 287 -6.50 22.56 -20.93
N TYR A 288 -5.81 23.30 -21.79
CA TYR A 288 -5.70 24.75 -21.71
C TYR A 288 -6.77 25.39 -22.61
N GLY A 289 -7.44 26.42 -22.10
CA GLY A 289 -8.34 27.26 -22.87
C GLY A 289 -7.62 28.02 -24.00
N PRO A 290 -8.36 28.59 -24.96
CA PRO A 290 -7.79 29.44 -26.01
C PRO A 290 -7.06 30.63 -25.37
N SER A 291 -5.84 30.91 -25.84
CA SER A 291 -5.06 32.05 -25.37
C SER A 291 -5.85 33.36 -25.59
N PRO A 292 -6.02 34.20 -24.54
CA PRO A 292 -6.65 35.51 -24.69
C PRO A 292 -5.98 36.39 -25.77
N VAL A 293 -4.67 36.19 -25.99
CA VAL A 293 -3.89 36.89 -27.02
C VAL A 293 -4.25 36.41 -28.43
N ASP A 294 -4.51 35.11 -28.61
CA ASP A 294 -4.92 34.56 -29.90
C ASP A 294 -6.34 35.03 -30.27
N GLN A 295 -7.25 35.09 -29.29
CA GLN A 295 -8.59 35.63 -29.50
C GLN A 295 -8.57 37.13 -29.87
N LEU A 296 -7.70 37.92 -29.24
CA LEU A 296 -7.51 39.32 -29.60
C LEU A 296 -6.97 39.47 -31.04
N ASN A 297 -5.99 38.66 -31.43
CA ASN A 297 -5.43 38.68 -32.78
C ASN A 297 -6.45 38.30 -33.85
N ASP A 298 -7.29 37.29 -33.58
CA ASP A 298 -8.35 36.85 -34.51
C ASP A 298 -9.44 37.91 -34.67
N THR A 299 -9.88 38.54 -33.57
CA THR A 299 -10.90 39.60 -33.60
C THR A 299 -10.38 40.88 -34.27
N LEU A 300 -9.12 41.28 -34.03
CA LEU A 300 -8.48 42.40 -34.75
C LEU A 300 -8.35 42.12 -36.25
N SER A 301 -8.03 40.87 -36.63
CA SER A 301 -7.97 40.45 -38.04
C SER A 301 -9.34 40.53 -38.71
N GLY A 302 -10.40 40.10 -38.01
CA GLY A 302 -11.80 40.23 -38.47
C GLY A 302 -12.21 41.70 -38.66
N LEU A 303 -11.86 42.56 -37.71
CA LEU A 303 -12.10 44.00 -37.78
C LEU A 303 -11.45 44.64 -39.01
N MET A 304 -10.20 44.29 -39.32
CA MET A 304 -9.48 44.80 -40.51
C MET A 304 -10.12 44.35 -41.82
N ALA A 305 -10.65 43.13 -41.87
CA ALA A 305 -11.33 42.59 -43.06
C ALA A 305 -12.65 43.33 -43.35
N GLU A 306 -13.46 43.59 -42.32
CA GLU A 306 -14.70 44.36 -42.45
C GLU A 306 -14.42 45.83 -42.82
N MET A 307 -13.35 46.43 -42.28
CA MET A 307 -12.93 47.79 -42.61
C MET A 307 -12.47 47.92 -44.08
N THR A 308 -11.77 46.92 -44.59
CA THR A 308 -11.38 46.86 -46.01
C THR A 308 -12.63 46.80 -46.90
N THR A 309 -13.60 45.99 -46.51
CA THR A 309 -14.88 45.85 -47.22
C THR A 309 -15.69 47.14 -47.22
N LEU A 310 -15.77 47.85 -46.09
CA LEU A 310 -16.43 49.15 -45.98
C LEU A 310 -15.74 50.20 -46.86
N THR A 311 -14.40 50.21 -46.87
CA THR A 311 -13.59 51.15 -47.67
C THR A 311 -13.84 50.97 -49.16
N ASP A 312 -13.85 49.73 -49.65
CA ASP A 312 -14.15 49.41 -51.06
C ASP A 312 -15.58 49.81 -51.45
N GLN A 313 -16.55 49.57 -50.56
CA GLN A 313 -17.95 49.97 -50.76
C GLN A 313 -18.08 51.51 -50.86
N LEU A 314 -17.41 52.26 -49.99
CA LEU A 314 -17.46 53.72 -49.97
C LEU A 314 -16.74 54.38 -51.16
N TYR A 315 -15.62 53.81 -51.61
CA TYR A 315 -14.92 54.24 -52.82
C TYR A 315 -15.80 54.17 -54.07
N SER A 316 -16.78 53.25 -54.09
CA SER A 316 -17.71 53.10 -55.20
C SER A 316 -18.89 54.10 -55.18
N ILE A 317 -19.15 54.75 -54.04
CA ILE A 317 -20.36 55.55 -53.81
C ILE A 317 -20.12 57.07 -53.96
N THR A 318 -18.99 57.65 -53.49
CA THR A 318 -18.74 59.11 -53.59
C THR A 318 -17.27 59.53 -53.57
N SER A 319 -16.86 60.51 -54.38
CA SER A 319 -15.49 61.08 -54.45
C SER A 319 -15.14 62.08 -53.31
N GLY A 320 -15.84 62.02 -52.17
CA GLY A 320 -15.72 62.98 -51.07
C GLY A 320 -15.43 62.37 -49.69
N SER A 321 -15.18 61.06 -49.61
CA SER A 321 -15.08 60.33 -48.34
C SER A 321 -13.64 60.12 -47.85
N VAL A 322 -12.65 60.76 -48.48
CA VAL A 322 -11.22 60.53 -48.19
C VAL A 322 -10.85 60.96 -46.77
N ASP A 323 -11.38 62.10 -46.31
CA ASP A 323 -11.05 62.64 -44.98
C ASP A 323 -11.64 61.77 -43.85
N ASP A 324 -12.87 61.27 -44.01
CA ASP A 324 -13.54 60.43 -43.00
C ASP A 324 -12.89 59.02 -42.94
N VAL A 325 -12.50 58.43 -44.08
CA VAL A 325 -11.75 57.16 -44.17
C VAL A 325 -10.34 57.30 -43.57
N GLN A 326 -9.72 58.46 -43.72
CA GLN A 326 -8.38 58.72 -43.18
C GLN A 326 -8.38 58.81 -41.64
N VAL A 327 -9.42 59.36 -41.01
CA VAL A 327 -9.56 59.35 -39.54
C VAL A 327 -9.73 57.91 -39.00
N ILE A 328 -10.50 57.07 -39.68
CA ILE A 328 -10.65 55.66 -39.32
C ILE A 328 -9.32 54.90 -39.53
N HIS A 329 -8.61 55.18 -40.63
CA HIS A 329 -7.30 54.60 -40.90
C HIS A 329 -6.24 55.02 -39.87
N ASP A 330 -6.21 56.30 -39.47
CA ASP A 330 -5.28 56.82 -38.47
C ASP A 330 -5.58 56.24 -37.07
N ALA A 331 -6.87 56.14 -36.68
CA ALA A 331 -7.27 55.52 -35.42
C ALA A 331 -7.00 54.00 -35.41
N LEU A 332 -7.20 53.30 -36.53
CA LEU A 332 -6.81 51.89 -36.66
C LEU A 332 -5.30 51.70 -36.72
N ALA A 333 -4.55 52.62 -37.32
CA ALA A 333 -3.08 52.59 -37.31
C ALA A 333 -2.54 52.85 -35.90
N GLU A 334 -3.20 53.69 -35.09
CA GLU A 334 -2.83 53.90 -33.69
C GLU A 334 -3.26 52.71 -32.81
N ILE A 335 -4.46 52.12 -33.00
CA ILE A 335 -4.85 50.85 -32.34
C ILE A 335 -3.88 49.74 -32.74
N GLN A 336 -3.53 49.63 -34.02
CA GLN A 336 -2.56 48.66 -34.52
C GLN A 336 -1.18 48.96 -33.94
N LYS A 337 -0.77 50.21 -33.78
CA LYS A 337 0.51 50.58 -33.16
C LYS A 337 0.54 50.32 -31.65
N GLN A 338 -0.57 50.51 -30.93
CA GLN A 338 -0.69 50.22 -29.49
C GLN A 338 -0.81 48.70 -29.24
N ALA A 339 -1.57 47.98 -30.06
CA ALA A 339 -1.65 46.52 -30.05
C ALA A 339 -0.34 45.87 -30.54
N HIS A 340 0.35 46.49 -31.50
CA HIS A 340 1.67 46.07 -31.96
C HIS A 340 2.77 46.50 -31.00
N SER A 341 2.63 47.55 -30.20
CA SER A 341 3.58 47.86 -29.11
C SER A 341 3.37 46.93 -27.92
N ALA A 342 2.13 46.59 -27.56
CA ALA A 342 1.85 45.57 -26.55
C ALA A 342 2.27 44.16 -27.01
N GLY A 343 2.05 43.85 -28.30
CA GLY A 343 2.50 42.61 -28.94
C GLY A 343 4.01 42.56 -29.20
N SER A 344 4.65 43.68 -29.56
CA SER A 344 6.12 43.74 -29.75
C SER A 344 6.86 43.82 -28.44
N GLU A 345 6.31 44.44 -27.39
CA GLU A 345 6.89 44.40 -26.04
C GLU A 345 6.75 43.00 -25.44
N SER A 346 5.66 42.27 -25.71
CA SER A 346 5.53 40.84 -25.37
C SER A 346 6.47 39.94 -26.21
N LEU A 347 6.61 40.18 -27.52
CA LEU A 347 7.52 39.40 -28.39
C LEU A 347 9.01 39.74 -28.15
N ASP A 348 9.36 41.01 -27.90
CA ASP A 348 10.71 41.43 -27.50
C ASP A 348 11.03 40.91 -26.09
N THR A 349 10.04 40.79 -25.20
CA THR A 349 10.19 40.17 -23.87
C THR A 349 10.35 38.65 -23.96
N VAL A 350 9.61 37.97 -24.84
CA VAL A 350 9.78 36.53 -25.12
C VAL A 350 11.09 36.26 -25.86
N GLN A 351 11.54 37.18 -26.72
CA GLN A 351 12.81 37.08 -27.43
C GLN A 351 13.99 37.43 -26.52
N GLU A 352 13.87 38.41 -25.63
CA GLU A 352 14.84 38.69 -24.55
C GLU A 352 14.88 37.52 -23.56
N LEU A 353 13.73 36.95 -23.16
CA LEU A 353 13.65 35.74 -22.34
C LEU A 353 14.32 34.56 -23.05
N SER A 354 14.05 34.35 -24.35
CA SER A 354 14.67 33.31 -25.16
C SER A 354 16.18 33.52 -25.31
N ASP A 355 16.64 34.76 -25.50
CA ASP A 355 18.05 35.12 -25.62
C ASP A 355 18.78 34.94 -24.28
N GLN A 356 18.18 35.32 -23.16
CA GLN A 356 18.73 35.12 -21.81
C GLN A 356 18.70 33.65 -21.39
N LEU A 357 17.62 32.90 -21.71
CA LEU A 357 17.55 31.44 -21.54
C LEU A 357 18.62 30.75 -22.38
N HIS A 358 18.85 31.20 -23.61
CA HIS A 358 19.90 30.69 -24.48
C HIS A 358 21.30 30.95 -23.90
N ILE A 359 21.56 32.14 -23.34
CA ILE A 359 22.81 32.47 -22.66
C ILE A 359 23.06 31.53 -21.47
N HIS A 360 22.05 31.32 -20.62
CA HIS A 360 22.19 30.45 -19.45
C HIS A 360 22.28 28.96 -19.81
N ALA A 361 21.52 28.51 -20.82
CA ALA A 361 21.61 27.13 -21.33
C ALA A 361 22.99 26.85 -21.94
N THR A 362 23.56 27.81 -22.68
CA THR A 362 24.92 27.70 -23.22
C THR A 362 25.97 27.66 -22.11
N ALA A 363 25.83 28.50 -21.08
CA ALA A 363 26.72 28.49 -19.92
C ALA A 363 26.64 27.16 -19.14
N ILE A 364 25.46 26.53 -19.07
CA ILE A 364 25.28 25.19 -18.52
C ILE A 364 25.97 24.13 -19.39
N SER A 365 25.86 24.21 -20.72
CA SER A 365 26.57 23.31 -21.65
C SER A 365 28.10 23.41 -21.50
N ASP A 366 28.62 24.63 -21.37
CA ASP A 366 30.04 24.89 -21.13
C ASP A 366 30.50 24.31 -19.79
N ALA A 367 29.71 24.47 -18.71
CA ALA A 367 30.02 23.91 -17.40
C ALA A 367 30.02 22.37 -17.40
N ILE A 368 29.08 21.73 -18.11
CA ILE A 368 29.05 20.27 -18.30
C ILE A 368 30.29 19.82 -19.08
N THR A 369 30.68 20.54 -20.13
CA THR A 369 31.89 20.27 -20.92
C THR A 369 33.16 20.39 -20.07
N GLN A 370 33.22 21.38 -19.17
CA GLN A 370 34.29 21.50 -18.18
C GLN A 370 34.30 20.31 -17.21
N GLY A 371 33.13 19.88 -16.71
CA GLY A 371 32.98 18.69 -15.87
C GLY A 371 33.49 17.41 -16.54
N ARG A 372 33.16 17.21 -17.83
CA ARG A 372 33.71 16.09 -18.63
C ARG A 372 35.21 16.17 -18.78
N THR A 373 35.77 17.36 -18.98
CA THR A 373 37.22 17.56 -19.09
C THR A 373 37.93 17.19 -17.78
N VAL A 374 37.36 17.60 -16.65
CA VAL A 374 37.85 17.23 -15.30
C VAL A 374 37.79 15.71 -15.12
N MET A 375 36.68 15.07 -15.50
CA MET A 375 36.50 13.63 -15.36
C MET A 375 37.47 12.84 -16.24
N ASN A 376 37.68 13.26 -17.48
CA ASN A 376 38.64 12.65 -18.39
C ASN A 376 40.09 12.80 -17.90
N ALA A 377 40.43 13.94 -17.30
CA ALA A 377 41.74 14.16 -16.70
C ALA A 377 41.97 13.25 -15.48
N PHE A 378 40.94 13.07 -14.62
CA PHE A 378 41.00 12.12 -13.51
C PHE A 378 41.12 10.68 -14.01
N HIS A 379 40.25 10.25 -14.94
CA HIS A 379 40.30 8.92 -15.54
C HIS A 379 41.70 8.62 -16.13
N SER A 380 42.27 9.55 -16.90
CA SER A 380 43.60 9.36 -17.49
C SER A 380 44.72 9.28 -16.45
N THR A 381 44.59 9.96 -15.32
CA THR A 381 45.60 9.95 -14.26
C THR A 381 45.46 8.70 -13.41
N ALA A 382 44.23 8.39 -13.00
CA ALA A 382 43.89 7.28 -12.12
C ALA A 382 44.02 5.91 -12.81
N HIS A 383 43.87 5.82 -14.14
CA HIS A 383 43.95 4.54 -14.86
C HIS A 383 45.30 3.85 -14.66
N GLN A 384 46.41 4.58 -14.79
CA GLN A 384 47.74 4.03 -14.55
C GLN A 384 47.94 3.68 -13.07
N ASP A 385 47.48 4.55 -12.15
CA ASP A 385 47.58 4.31 -10.71
C ASP A 385 46.76 3.07 -10.30
N PHE A 386 45.62 2.79 -10.96
CA PHE A 386 44.85 1.56 -10.73
C PHE A 386 45.60 0.32 -11.17
N GLU A 387 46.18 0.32 -12.38
CA GLU A 387 46.97 -0.82 -12.86
C GLU A 387 48.19 -1.07 -11.96
N ASP A 388 48.94 -0.03 -11.63
CA ASP A 388 50.12 -0.11 -10.76
C ASP A 388 49.76 -0.63 -9.35
N LEU A 389 48.61 -0.23 -8.83
CA LEU A 389 48.12 -0.64 -7.52
C LEU A 389 47.60 -2.09 -7.52
N LEU A 390 46.98 -2.55 -8.61
CA LEU A 390 46.62 -3.96 -8.79
C LEU A 390 47.85 -4.85 -8.92
N ASP A 391 48.82 -4.46 -9.75
CA ASP A 391 50.07 -5.21 -9.94
C ASP A 391 50.86 -5.33 -8.62
N ALA A 392 50.90 -4.24 -7.83
CA ALA A 392 51.57 -4.24 -6.54
C ALA A 392 50.80 -5.07 -5.48
N ALA A 393 49.46 -5.05 -5.50
CA ALA A 393 48.62 -5.90 -4.65
C ALA A 393 48.80 -7.40 -4.93
N ASP A 394 48.90 -7.77 -6.22
CA ASP A 394 49.17 -9.14 -6.66
C ASP A 394 50.58 -9.59 -6.25
N ALA A 395 51.60 -8.74 -6.47
CA ALA A 395 52.97 -9.01 -6.04
C ALA A 395 53.08 -9.19 -4.51
N PHE A 396 52.26 -8.44 -3.75
CA PHE A 396 52.19 -8.56 -2.31
C PHE A 396 51.53 -9.88 -1.87
N SER A 397 50.40 -10.26 -2.48
CA SER A 397 49.72 -11.54 -2.20
C SER A 397 50.61 -12.74 -2.58
N ASP A 398 51.30 -12.70 -3.71
CA ASP A 398 52.24 -13.75 -4.15
C ASP A 398 53.38 -13.94 -3.15
N ALA A 399 53.94 -12.83 -2.66
CA ALA A 399 54.99 -12.88 -1.65
C ALA A 399 54.47 -13.46 -0.32
N LEU A 400 53.27 -13.06 0.14
CA LEU A 400 52.62 -13.65 1.32
C LEU A 400 52.41 -15.15 1.15
N HIS A 401 51.90 -15.60 0.00
CA HIS A 401 51.70 -17.01 -0.28
C HIS A 401 53.00 -17.81 -0.29
N ALA A 402 54.11 -17.26 -0.81
CA ALA A 402 55.43 -17.90 -0.75
C ALA A 402 55.93 -18.07 0.69
N MET A 403 55.66 -17.09 1.57
CA MET A 403 56.03 -17.13 2.98
C MET A 403 55.13 -18.05 3.82
N ALA A 404 53.89 -18.31 3.37
CA ALA A 404 52.90 -19.09 4.10
C ALA A 404 53.35 -20.53 4.45
N ASP A 405 54.21 -21.14 3.62
CA ASP A 405 54.75 -22.49 3.83
C ASP A 405 55.83 -22.56 4.93
N GLN A 406 56.33 -21.41 5.41
CA GLN A 406 57.46 -21.29 6.32
C GLN A 406 57.10 -20.60 7.66
N LEU A 407 55.87 -20.12 7.81
CA LEU A 407 55.38 -19.42 9.00
C LEU A 407 54.85 -20.40 10.07
N ASP A 408 55.08 -20.07 11.35
CA ASP A 408 54.47 -20.79 12.49
C ASP A 408 52.95 -20.48 12.58
N ASP A 409 52.18 -21.41 13.15
CA ASP A 409 50.71 -21.35 13.27
C ASP A 409 50.16 -20.04 13.89
N GLY A 410 50.98 -19.29 14.64
CA GLY A 410 50.60 -18.02 15.27
C GLY A 410 50.53 -16.80 14.35
N LEU A 411 51.07 -16.87 13.12
CA LEU A 411 51.07 -15.77 12.12
C LEU A 411 50.12 -16.02 10.94
N ARG A 412 49.36 -17.12 10.99
CA ARG A 412 48.44 -17.53 9.92
C ARG A 412 47.26 -16.58 9.79
N ASP A 413 46.70 -16.14 10.92
CA ASP A 413 45.58 -15.19 10.95
C ASP A 413 46.00 -13.80 10.44
N THR A 414 47.23 -13.37 10.75
CA THR A 414 47.78 -12.09 10.27
C THR A 414 48.03 -12.11 8.76
N LEU A 415 48.43 -13.27 8.22
CA LEU A 415 48.62 -13.46 6.78
C LEU A 415 47.27 -13.47 6.04
N HIS A 416 46.27 -14.17 6.56
CA HIS A 416 44.92 -14.15 6.01
C HIS A 416 44.29 -12.75 6.03
N ALA A 417 44.53 -11.98 7.09
CA ALA A 417 44.05 -10.59 7.17
C ALA A 417 44.74 -9.68 6.14
N ALA A 418 46.05 -9.85 5.91
CA ALA A 418 46.80 -9.09 4.91
C ALA A 418 46.39 -9.46 3.46
N ASP A 419 46.16 -10.74 3.18
CA ASP A 419 45.67 -11.21 1.88
C ASP A 419 44.22 -10.77 1.60
N SER A 420 43.36 -10.80 2.62
CA SER A 420 41.99 -10.27 2.53
C SER A 420 41.98 -8.77 2.25
N ALA A 421 42.90 -8.01 2.86
CA ALA A 421 43.04 -6.58 2.60
C ALA A 421 43.52 -6.31 1.16
N SER A 422 44.45 -7.11 0.63
CA SER A 422 44.88 -7.04 -0.78
C SER A 422 43.73 -7.31 -1.76
N SER A 423 42.95 -8.37 -1.49
CA SER A 423 41.76 -8.72 -2.28
C SER A 423 40.67 -7.64 -2.22
N ASP A 424 40.51 -6.98 -1.06
CA ASP A 424 39.56 -5.88 -0.93
C ASP A 424 39.96 -4.68 -1.78
N ILE A 425 41.25 -4.32 -1.79
CA ILE A 425 41.79 -3.26 -2.65
C ILE A 425 41.44 -3.50 -4.12
N HIS A 426 41.56 -4.74 -4.62
CA HIS A 426 41.18 -5.11 -6.00
C HIS A 426 39.69 -4.81 -6.29
N ARG A 427 38.79 -5.18 -5.38
CA ARG A 427 37.34 -4.92 -5.52
C ARG A 427 37.01 -3.43 -5.53
N GLN A 428 37.66 -2.65 -4.67
CA GLN A 428 37.42 -1.21 -4.60
C GLN A 428 37.89 -0.48 -5.87
N VAL A 429 39.04 -0.89 -6.45
CA VAL A 429 39.52 -0.34 -7.73
C VAL A 429 38.55 -0.59 -8.87
N GLN A 430 37.98 -1.81 -8.97
CA GLN A 430 36.97 -2.14 -9.98
C GLN A 430 35.67 -1.33 -9.80
N ALA A 431 35.26 -1.08 -8.56
CA ALA A 431 34.10 -0.24 -8.25
C ALA A 431 34.32 1.22 -8.72
N ILE A 432 35.52 1.77 -8.52
CA ILE A 432 35.88 3.11 -9.00
C ILE A 432 35.83 3.17 -10.53
N GLN A 433 36.43 2.20 -11.22
CA GLN A 433 36.41 2.15 -12.69
C GLN A 433 34.98 2.08 -13.25
N SER A 434 34.11 1.29 -12.62
CA SER A 434 32.70 1.18 -13.01
C SER A 434 31.94 2.51 -12.83
N ALA A 435 32.16 3.19 -11.70
CA ALA A 435 31.55 4.48 -11.42
C ALA A 435 32.05 5.60 -12.36
N ILE A 436 33.32 5.58 -12.75
CA ILE A 436 33.87 6.54 -13.74
C ILE A 436 33.21 6.35 -15.11
N ASN A 437 33.07 5.11 -15.58
CA ASN A 437 32.43 4.81 -16.86
C ASN A 437 30.95 5.23 -16.87
N GLN A 438 30.24 5.01 -15.77
CA GLN A 438 28.85 5.43 -15.63
C GLN A 438 28.73 6.96 -15.67
N MET A 439 29.62 7.70 -15.00
CA MET A 439 29.62 9.17 -15.06
C MET A 439 29.96 9.73 -16.44
N ASP A 440 30.86 9.11 -17.21
CA ASP A 440 31.15 9.56 -18.57
C ASP A 440 29.92 9.43 -19.48
N TRP A 441 29.18 8.34 -19.33
CA TRP A 441 27.90 8.15 -20.02
C TRP A 441 26.86 9.18 -19.57
N GLU A 442 26.67 9.39 -18.25
CA GLU A 442 25.70 10.34 -17.69
C GLU A 442 26.00 11.80 -18.12
N LEU A 443 27.26 12.22 -18.09
CA LEU A 443 27.67 13.55 -18.55
C LEU A 443 27.51 13.72 -20.06
N THR A 444 27.58 12.63 -20.83
CA THR A 444 27.32 12.64 -22.27
C THR A 444 25.83 12.79 -22.58
N GLU A 445 24.97 12.06 -21.88
CA GLU A 445 23.51 12.19 -22.01
C GLU A 445 23.02 13.57 -21.57
N LEU A 446 23.54 14.09 -20.47
CA LEU A 446 23.22 15.44 -20.00
C LEU A 446 23.65 16.51 -21.01
N HIS A 447 24.84 16.37 -21.60
CA HIS A 447 25.30 17.28 -22.65
C HIS A 447 24.39 17.22 -23.89
N ASN A 448 24.02 16.03 -24.36
CA ASN A 448 23.12 15.86 -25.50
C ASN A 448 21.73 16.45 -25.24
N TYR A 449 21.23 16.33 -24.01
CA TYR A 449 19.98 16.95 -23.58
C TYR A 449 20.06 18.48 -23.66
N VAL A 450 21.11 19.08 -23.08
CA VAL A 450 21.29 20.54 -23.10
C VAL A 450 21.49 21.06 -24.52
N GLU A 451 22.24 20.37 -25.38
CA GLU A 451 22.37 20.72 -26.80
C GLU A 451 21.03 20.65 -27.55
N THR A 452 20.17 19.69 -27.21
CA THR A 452 18.82 19.59 -27.78
C THR A 452 17.97 20.79 -27.35
N VAL A 453 18.01 21.16 -26.07
CA VAL A 453 17.33 22.34 -25.53
C VAL A 453 17.83 23.62 -26.19
N ILE A 454 19.15 23.80 -26.32
CA ILE A 454 19.76 24.95 -27.01
C ILE A 454 19.32 25.00 -28.48
N SER A 455 19.28 23.86 -29.17
CA SER A 455 18.82 23.80 -30.56
C SER A 455 17.35 24.21 -30.70
N LEU A 456 16.51 23.83 -29.74
CA LEU A 456 15.09 24.18 -29.72
C LEU A 456 14.90 25.67 -29.46
N LEU A 457 15.63 26.23 -28.48
CA LEU A 457 15.67 27.67 -28.21
C LEU A 457 16.15 28.47 -29.43
N ASN A 458 17.21 28.03 -30.11
CA ASN A 458 17.71 28.65 -31.35
C ASN A 458 16.69 28.61 -32.50
N SER A 459 15.78 27.65 -32.48
CA SER A 459 14.71 27.52 -33.47
C SER A 459 13.42 28.26 -33.08
N GLY A 460 13.38 28.89 -31.91
CA GLY A 460 12.20 29.57 -31.36
C GLY A 460 11.14 28.65 -30.77
N ASP A 461 11.45 27.36 -30.55
CA ASP A 461 10.53 26.35 -30.03
C ASP A 461 10.66 26.20 -28.50
N LEU A 462 10.08 27.15 -27.77
CA LEU A 462 10.07 27.17 -26.30
C LEU A 462 9.28 25.99 -25.69
N LEU A 463 8.17 25.58 -26.32
CA LEU A 463 7.36 24.44 -25.86
C LEU A 463 8.11 23.12 -26.03
N GLY A 464 8.80 22.93 -27.16
CA GLY A 464 9.69 21.79 -27.36
C GLY A 464 10.80 21.75 -26.32
N ALA A 465 11.42 22.89 -26.02
CA ALA A 465 12.46 22.98 -24.99
C ALA A 465 11.94 22.59 -23.58
N LEU A 466 10.72 23.00 -23.21
CA LEU A 466 10.10 22.70 -21.90
C LEU A 466 9.58 21.27 -21.79
N THR A 467 9.22 20.65 -22.90
CA THR A 467 8.65 19.28 -22.94
C THR A 467 9.69 18.20 -23.25
N THR A 468 10.96 18.59 -23.46
CA THR A 468 12.05 17.64 -23.68
C THR A 468 12.27 16.83 -22.40
N PRO A 469 12.16 15.49 -22.45
CA PRO A 469 12.30 14.66 -21.27
C PRO A 469 13.75 14.69 -20.77
N LEU A 470 13.92 14.95 -19.47
CA LEU A 470 15.22 14.85 -18.82
C LEU A 470 15.65 13.37 -18.80
N PRO A 471 16.91 13.04 -19.16
CA PRO A 471 17.42 11.69 -18.98
C PRO A 471 17.47 11.32 -17.48
N ASP A 472 17.28 10.04 -17.19
CA ASP A 472 17.47 9.49 -15.84
C ASP A 472 18.98 9.40 -15.54
N LEU A 473 19.45 10.14 -14.52
CA LEU A 473 20.87 10.34 -14.24
C LEU A 473 21.14 10.25 -12.73
N ASN A 474 22.24 9.61 -12.31
CA ASN A 474 22.66 9.54 -10.91
C ASN A 474 24.14 9.91 -10.67
N PRO A 475 24.58 11.13 -11.05
CA PRO A 475 25.98 11.54 -10.92
C PRO A 475 26.44 11.65 -9.46
N ARG A 476 25.54 11.98 -8.53
CA ARG A 476 25.84 12.03 -7.09
C ARG A 476 26.10 10.64 -6.51
N GLY A 477 25.33 9.63 -6.92
CA GLY A 477 25.54 8.24 -6.52
C GLY A 477 26.91 7.73 -6.95
N ASN A 478 27.32 8.03 -8.19
CA ASN A 478 28.60 7.60 -8.73
C ASN A 478 29.80 8.31 -8.06
N LEU A 479 29.72 9.62 -7.80
CA LEU A 479 30.74 10.35 -7.04
C LEU A 479 30.89 9.83 -5.62
N ASN A 480 29.77 9.50 -4.95
CA ASN A 480 29.80 8.91 -3.61
C ASN A 480 30.39 7.50 -3.61
N ALA A 481 30.12 6.70 -4.64
CA ALA A 481 30.71 5.37 -4.80
C ALA A 481 32.25 5.47 -4.94
N ILE A 482 32.76 6.42 -5.72
CA ILE A 482 34.21 6.66 -5.85
C ILE A 482 34.81 7.11 -4.52
N GLY A 483 34.20 8.08 -3.84
CA GLY A 483 34.66 8.54 -2.54
C GLY A 483 34.71 7.42 -1.50
N THR A 484 33.65 6.60 -1.44
CA THR A 484 33.56 5.45 -0.53
C THR A 484 34.63 4.40 -0.83
N ALA A 485 34.84 4.07 -2.11
CA ALA A 485 35.85 3.10 -2.51
C ALA A 485 37.27 3.57 -2.19
N LEU A 486 37.58 4.86 -2.37
CA LEU A 486 38.87 5.44 -1.99
C LEU A 486 39.11 5.37 -0.47
N VAL A 487 38.09 5.65 0.35
CA VAL A 487 38.17 5.51 1.82
C VAL A 487 38.40 4.05 2.23
N ASN A 488 37.74 3.10 1.56
CA ASN A 488 37.91 1.67 1.80
C ASN A 488 39.31 1.20 1.41
N ILE A 489 39.85 1.68 0.28
CA ILE A 489 41.26 1.45 -0.10
C ILE A 489 42.18 1.95 1.02
N GLY A 490 42.00 3.17 1.53
CA GLY A 490 42.75 3.70 2.67
C GLY A 490 42.72 2.78 3.91
N THR A 491 41.56 2.25 4.25
CA THR A 491 41.39 1.35 5.41
C THR A 491 42.07 0.00 5.20
N SER A 492 41.96 -0.55 3.99
CA SER A 492 42.59 -1.80 3.61
C SER A 492 44.11 -1.66 3.55
N LEU A 493 44.63 -0.50 3.17
CA LEU A 493 46.06 -0.16 3.22
C LEU A 493 46.61 -0.11 4.65
N ASP A 494 45.89 0.51 5.58
CA ASP A 494 46.27 0.55 6.99
C ASP A 494 46.30 -0.87 7.59
N THR A 495 45.32 -1.69 7.22
CA THR A 495 45.26 -3.11 7.61
C THR A 495 46.44 -3.87 7.03
N LEU A 496 46.69 -3.76 5.73
CA LEU A 496 47.78 -4.43 5.04
C LEU A 496 49.14 -4.04 5.64
N THR A 497 49.38 -2.75 5.86
CA THR A 497 50.64 -2.23 6.41
C THR A 497 50.86 -2.67 7.87
N SER A 498 49.81 -2.65 8.69
CA SER A 498 49.90 -3.06 10.09
C SER A 498 50.15 -4.56 10.26
N GLN A 499 49.44 -5.39 9.48
CA GLN A 499 49.67 -6.84 9.47
C GLN A 499 51.04 -7.18 8.90
N TRP A 500 51.47 -6.48 7.85
CA TRP A 500 52.79 -6.64 7.27
C TRP A 500 53.90 -6.31 8.27
N SER A 501 53.79 -5.20 9.01
CA SER A 501 54.76 -4.85 10.07
C SER A 501 54.88 -5.97 11.12
N ASN A 502 53.76 -6.60 11.48
CA ASN A 502 53.73 -7.71 12.43
C ASN A 502 54.43 -8.96 11.86
N ILE A 503 54.17 -9.29 10.59
CA ILE A 503 54.85 -10.40 9.89
C ILE A 503 56.36 -10.11 9.77
N TYR A 504 56.72 -8.88 9.43
CA TYR A 504 58.11 -8.44 9.24
C TYR A 504 58.94 -8.52 10.52
N ASP A 505 58.37 -8.11 11.66
CA ASP A 505 59.05 -8.09 12.97
C ASP A 505 59.20 -9.49 13.60
N ASN A 506 58.35 -10.44 13.21
CA ASN A 506 58.32 -11.80 13.78
C ASN A 506 58.90 -12.88 12.86
N THR A 507 59.43 -12.52 11.69
CA THR A 507 60.09 -13.43 10.74
C THR A 507 61.62 -13.29 10.76
N SER A 508 62.35 -14.38 10.52
CA SER A 508 63.83 -14.41 10.59
C SER A 508 64.51 -13.99 9.28
N ASP A 509 65.76 -13.52 9.36
CA ASP A 509 66.57 -13.10 8.19
C ASP A 509 66.78 -14.20 7.11
N GLN A 510 66.44 -15.46 7.39
CA GLN A 510 66.51 -16.55 6.39
C GLN A 510 65.46 -16.43 5.28
N MET A 511 64.38 -15.68 5.49
CA MET A 511 63.30 -15.41 4.52
C MET A 511 63.51 -14.11 3.73
N GLY A 512 64.75 -13.61 3.71
CA GLY A 512 65.08 -12.23 3.30
C GLY A 512 64.56 -11.82 1.92
N GLN A 513 64.56 -12.71 0.92
CA GLN A 513 64.14 -12.36 -0.44
C GLN A 513 62.62 -12.14 -0.57
N GLU A 514 61.80 -13.03 -0.01
CA GLU A 514 60.33 -12.90 -0.03
C GLU A 514 59.88 -11.71 0.83
N ARG A 515 60.59 -11.47 1.94
CA ARG A 515 60.34 -10.31 2.81
C ARG A 515 60.66 -8.98 2.13
N GLU A 516 61.75 -8.91 1.36
CA GLU A 516 62.09 -7.72 0.56
C GLU A 516 61.05 -7.46 -0.55
N GLN A 517 60.52 -8.51 -1.18
CA GLN A 517 59.48 -8.40 -2.21
C GLN A 517 58.16 -7.87 -1.65
N ALA A 518 57.68 -8.44 -0.53
CA ALA A 518 56.46 -7.97 0.13
C ALA A 518 56.61 -6.54 0.69
N GLN A 519 57.78 -6.19 1.26
CA GLN A 519 58.04 -4.82 1.71
C GLN A 519 58.01 -3.83 0.54
N HIS A 520 58.64 -4.18 -0.58
CA HIS A 520 58.66 -3.31 -1.76
C HIS A 520 57.26 -3.13 -2.37
N ALA A 521 56.49 -4.21 -2.48
CA ALA A 521 55.12 -4.16 -2.95
C ALA A 521 54.22 -3.32 -2.03
N ALA A 522 54.34 -3.46 -0.70
CA ALA A 522 53.60 -2.64 0.27
C ALA A 522 53.95 -1.14 0.17
N GLU A 523 55.22 -0.80 -0.08
CA GLU A 523 55.65 0.59 -0.31
C GLU A 523 55.06 1.15 -1.61
N GLN A 524 55.08 0.38 -2.70
CA GLN A 524 54.47 0.77 -3.98
C GLN A 524 52.96 0.98 -3.85
N ILE A 525 52.26 0.04 -3.22
CA ILE A 525 50.83 0.12 -2.93
C ILE A 525 50.49 1.44 -2.19
N ARG A 526 51.27 1.80 -1.16
CA ARG A 526 51.05 3.02 -0.36
C ARG A 526 51.31 4.29 -1.17
N ASP A 527 52.40 4.32 -1.94
CA ASP A 527 52.78 5.50 -2.71
C ASP A 527 51.75 5.74 -3.84
N THR A 528 51.36 4.70 -4.59
CA THR A 528 50.35 4.78 -5.67
C THR A 528 48.98 5.18 -5.13
N ALA A 529 48.56 4.65 -3.97
CA ALA A 529 47.31 5.07 -3.34
C ALA A 529 47.33 6.54 -2.89
N GLY A 530 48.48 7.05 -2.45
CA GLY A 530 48.66 8.47 -2.15
C GLY A 530 48.47 9.35 -3.39
N HIS A 531 49.05 8.95 -4.52
CA HIS A 531 48.90 9.63 -5.80
C HIS A 531 47.44 9.65 -6.28
N LEU A 532 46.74 8.52 -6.16
CA LEU A 532 45.33 8.39 -6.52
C LEU A 532 44.43 9.27 -5.64
N ASN A 533 44.72 9.36 -4.34
CA ASN A 533 43.99 10.23 -3.42
C ASN A 533 44.19 11.72 -3.75
N ASP A 534 45.41 12.13 -4.11
CA ASP A 534 45.69 13.49 -4.56
C ASP A 534 44.94 13.82 -5.87
N ALA A 535 44.89 12.88 -6.81
CA ALA A 535 44.14 13.02 -8.06
C ALA A 535 42.63 13.14 -7.81
N ALA A 536 42.07 12.33 -6.91
CA ALA A 536 40.65 12.38 -6.54
C ALA A 536 40.28 13.67 -5.80
N TYR A 537 41.19 14.19 -4.96
CA TYR A 537 41.02 15.46 -4.28
C TYR A 537 41.01 16.64 -5.28
N ALA A 538 41.92 16.64 -6.26
CA ALA A 538 41.94 17.64 -7.33
C ALA A 538 40.68 17.60 -8.21
N MET A 539 40.18 16.40 -8.53
CA MET A 539 38.91 16.21 -9.22
C MET A 539 37.75 16.82 -8.43
N THR A 540 37.64 16.50 -7.13
CA THR A 540 36.55 16.97 -6.27
C THR A 540 36.52 18.49 -6.19
N GLN A 541 37.67 19.15 -6.01
CA GLN A 541 37.74 20.62 -6.02
C GLN A 541 37.29 21.22 -7.35
N SER A 542 37.68 20.61 -8.47
CA SER A 542 37.32 21.09 -9.79
C SER A 542 35.83 20.90 -10.10
N LEU A 543 35.23 19.79 -9.66
CA LEU A 543 33.80 19.52 -9.78
C LEU A 543 32.94 20.43 -8.89
N SER A 544 33.43 20.84 -7.72
CA SER A 544 32.75 21.85 -6.91
C SER A 544 32.60 23.18 -7.65
N SER A 545 33.66 23.62 -8.34
CA SER A 545 33.60 24.84 -9.16
C SER A 545 32.61 24.72 -10.32
N VAL A 546 32.49 23.54 -10.94
CA VAL A 546 31.49 23.27 -11.98
C VAL A 546 30.07 23.30 -11.39
N THR A 547 29.88 22.72 -10.21
CA THR A 547 28.58 22.68 -9.51
C THR A 547 28.09 24.09 -9.14
N GLU A 548 28.99 24.96 -8.67
CA GLU A 548 28.66 26.36 -8.37
C GLU A 548 28.23 27.15 -9.62
N GLN A 549 28.89 26.91 -10.76
CA GLN A 549 28.51 27.53 -12.04
C GLN A 549 27.13 27.06 -12.52
N LEU A 550 26.84 25.76 -12.39
CA LEU A 550 25.53 25.19 -12.73
C LEU A 550 24.43 25.76 -11.84
N GLN A 551 24.66 25.83 -10.52
CA GLN A 551 23.70 26.39 -9.57
C GLN A 551 23.43 27.88 -9.82
N THR A 552 24.48 28.66 -10.10
CA THR A 552 24.34 30.09 -10.42
C THR A 552 23.47 30.33 -11.65
N ASN A 553 23.66 29.53 -12.71
CA ASN A 553 22.85 29.66 -13.93
C ASN A 553 21.42 29.15 -13.74
N TYR A 554 21.21 28.12 -12.92
CA TYR A 554 19.89 27.64 -12.56
C TYR A 554 19.09 28.70 -11.77
N ASP A 555 19.71 29.30 -10.75
CA ASP A 555 19.09 30.38 -9.97
C ASP A 555 18.77 31.59 -10.86
N ALA A 556 19.65 31.93 -11.81
CA ALA A 556 19.41 33.00 -12.77
C ALA A 556 18.24 32.69 -13.72
N ILE A 557 18.10 31.45 -14.20
CA ILE A 557 16.94 31.01 -14.99
C ILE A 557 15.65 31.10 -14.16
N ARG A 558 15.67 30.64 -12.91
CA ARG A 558 14.50 30.71 -12.02
C ARG A 558 14.09 32.16 -11.78
N ASP A 559 15.04 33.04 -11.48
CA ASP A 559 14.76 34.44 -11.19
C ASP A 559 14.32 35.20 -12.46
N LEU A 560 14.86 34.83 -13.63
CA LEU A 560 14.44 35.33 -14.95
C LEU A 560 12.98 34.96 -15.24
N VAL A 561 12.62 33.68 -15.05
CA VAL A 561 11.25 33.17 -15.21
C VAL A 561 10.30 33.86 -14.22
N LYS A 562 10.70 33.97 -12.94
CA LYS A 562 9.91 34.64 -11.90
C LYS A 562 9.65 36.12 -12.20
N THR A 563 10.69 36.86 -12.60
CA THR A 563 10.58 38.29 -12.93
C THR A 563 9.66 38.53 -14.13
N HIS A 564 9.65 37.61 -15.10
CA HIS A 564 8.74 37.65 -16.26
C HIS A 564 7.30 37.27 -15.91
N THR A 565 7.10 36.51 -14.83
CA THR A 565 5.77 36.09 -14.34
C THR A 565 5.09 37.21 -13.53
N ASP A 566 5.86 38.08 -12.87
CA ASP A 566 5.36 39.15 -11.97
C ASP A 566 4.94 40.47 -12.68
N SER A 567 5.37 40.71 -13.92
CA SER A 567 5.19 41.99 -14.64
C SER A 567 3.91 42.23 -15.52
N PRO A 568 2.96 41.30 -15.76
CA PRO A 568 1.85 41.55 -16.69
C PRO A 568 0.74 42.52 -16.23
N ASN A 569 0.60 42.80 -14.93
CA ASN A 569 -0.65 43.39 -14.39
C ASN A 569 -0.76 44.93 -14.54
N GLN A 570 0.35 45.63 -14.83
CA GLN A 570 0.34 47.11 -14.94
C GLN A 570 0.22 47.60 -16.40
N THR A 571 0.83 46.88 -17.35
CA THR A 571 0.83 47.24 -18.78
C THR A 571 -0.51 46.94 -19.48
N ALA A 572 -1.23 45.90 -19.05
CA ALA A 572 -2.54 45.53 -19.62
C ALA A 572 -3.65 46.57 -19.34
N GLN A 573 -3.65 47.19 -18.16
CA GLN A 573 -4.61 48.24 -17.81
C GLN A 573 -4.36 49.55 -18.59
N GLU A 574 -3.10 49.98 -18.71
CA GLU A 574 -2.74 51.19 -19.45
C GLU A 574 -2.98 51.02 -20.97
N THR A 575 -2.78 49.82 -21.49
CA THR A 575 -3.07 49.46 -22.89
C THR A 575 -4.57 49.35 -23.15
N GLY A 576 -5.32 48.74 -22.23
CA GLY A 576 -6.79 48.66 -22.30
C GLY A 576 -7.45 50.04 -22.36
N ASP A 577 -7.07 50.95 -21.46
CA ASP A 577 -7.57 52.33 -21.43
C ASP A 577 -7.22 53.13 -22.69
N ALA A 578 -6.02 52.90 -23.26
CA ALA A 578 -5.56 53.57 -24.48
C ALA A 578 -6.29 53.08 -25.74
N ILE A 579 -6.58 51.78 -25.83
CA ILE A 579 -7.31 51.18 -26.95
C ILE A 579 -8.81 51.56 -26.86
N ASP A 580 -9.41 51.56 -25.67
CA ASP A 580 -10.82 51.94 -25.49
C ASP A 580 -11.09 53.39 -25.94
N ALA A 581 -10.15 54.32 -25.68
CA ALA A 581 -10.24 55.69 -26.15
C ALA A 581 -10.23 55.81 -27.69
N GLN A 582 -9.49 54.95 -28.40
CA GLN A 582 -9.47 54.93 -29.87
C GLN A 582 -10.70 54.22 -30.46
N VAL A 583 -11.20 53.17 -29.80
CA VAL A 583 -12.44 52.48 -30.17
C VAL A 583 -13.64 53.43 -30.06
N GLU A 584 -13.67 54.32 -29.06
CA GLU A 584 -14.71 55.36 -28.92
C GLU A 584 -14.67 56.37 -30.09
N ILE A 585 -13.46 56.79 -30.52
CA ILE A 585 -13.27 57.67 -31.68
C ILE A 585 -13.74 56.98 -32.98
N LEU A 586 -13.41 55.71 -33.15
CA LEU A 586 -13.85 54.90 -34.30
C LEU A 586 -15.38 54.76 -34.33
N SER A 587 -15.99 54.42 -33.19
CA SER A 587 -17.44 54.26 -33.09
C SER A 587 -18.19 55.56 -33.40
N ASP A 588 -17.74 56.70 -32.89
CA ASP A 588 -18.35 58.02 -33.16
C ASP A 588 -18.22 58.42 -34.64
N GLN A 589 -17.07 58.15 -35.25
CA GLN A 589 -16.81 58.48 -36.66
C GLN A 589 -17.59 57.57 -37.62
N VAL A 590 -17.67 56.27 -37.33
CA VAL A 590 -18.48 55.27 -38.07
C VAL A 590 -19.98 55.61 -37.98
N GLN A 591 -20.45 56.08 -36.82
CA GLN A 591 -21.83 56.55 -36.65
C GLN A 591 -22.12 57.82 -37.47
N LYS A 592 -21.22 58.81 -37.46
CA LYS A 592 -21.35 60.02 -38.29
C LYS A 592 -21.38 59.73 -39.79
N MET A 593 -20.59 58.76 -40.26
CA MET A 593 -20.62 58.32 -41.66
C MET A 593 -21.94 57.64 -42.01
N THR A 594 -22.49 56.85 -41.08
CA THR A 594 -23.80 56.20 -41.22
C THR A 594 -24.93 57.22 -41.31
N ASP A 595 -24.91 58.26 -40.48
CA ASP A 595 -25.91 59.32 -40.48
C ASP A 595 -25.87 60.19 -41.75
N LYS A 596 -24.68 60.36 -42.35
CA LYS A 596 -24.49 61.08 -43.63
C LYS A 596 -24.97 60.28 -44.85
N ALA A 597 -24.95 58.95 -44.82
CA ALA A 597 -25.30 58.05 -45.94
C ALA A 597 -26.83 57.96 -46.24
N SER A 598 -27.56 59.07 -46.03
CA SER A 598 -29.01 59.16 -45.88
C SER A 598 -29.89 58.87 -47.12
N ALA A 599 -29.39 58.25 -48.18
CA ALA A 599 -30.25 57.93 -49.32
C ALA A 599 -29.92 56.67 -50.14
N ASP A 600 -28.71 56.12 -50.09
CA ASP A 600 -28.37 54.91 -50.85
C ASP A 600 -27.32 54.07 -50.10
N THR A 601 -27.77 52.90 -49.61
CA THR A 601 -27.17 51.56 -49.74
C THR A 601 -27.25 50.78 -48.41
N GLU A 602 -28.24 49.89 -48.29
CA GLU A 602 -28.41 48.91 -47.20
C GLU A 602 -27.13 48.10 -46.89
N LEU A 603 -26.27 47.91 -47.90
CA LEU A 603 -24.97 47.25 -47.77
C LEU A 603 -23.99 48.00 -46.85
N VAL A 604 -23.91 49.33 -46.96
CA VAL A 604 -23.01 50.14 -46.11
C VAL A 604 -23.47 50.06 -44.65
N HIS A 605 -24.78 50.10 -44.41
CA HIS A 605 -25.34 49.96 -43.06
C HIS A 605 -25.05 48.57 -42.46
N ASN A 606 -25.18 47.50 -43.25
CA ASN A 606 -24.86 46.14 -42.81
C ASN A 606 -23.37 45.97 -42.49
N THR A 607 -22.47 46.44 -43.36
CA THR A 607 -21.01 46.39 -43.12
C THR A 607 -20.61 47.22 -41.90
N THR A 608 -21.20 48.41 -41.72
CA THR A 608 -20.97 49.25 -40.53
C THR A 608 -21.45 48.57 -39.25
N THR A 609 -22.61 47.91 -39.28
CA THR A 609 -23.12 47.14 -38.12
C THR A 609 -22.19 45.97 -37.79
N ALA A 610 -21.67 45.28 -38.80
CA ALA A 610 -20.66 44.23 -38.61
C ALA A 610 -19.36 44.77 -38.00
N LEU A 611 -18.91 45.94 -38.44
CA LEU A 611 -17.77 46.67 -37.89
C LEU A 611 -17.94 47.01 -36.40
N LEU A 612 -19.10 47.54 -36.01
CA LEU A 612 -19.40 47.84 -34.60
C LEU A 612 -19.43 46.57 -33.74
N ASN A 613 -20.00 45.47 -34.25
CA ASN A 613 -19.97 44.18 -33.56
C ASN A 613 -18.54 43.64 -33.41
N GLN A 614 -17.68 43.81 -34.42
CA GLN A 614 -16.26 43.43 -34.33
C GLN A 614 -15.50 44.29 -33.31
N LEU A 615 -15.80 45.59 -33.23
CA LEU A 615 -15.23 46.49 -32.22
C LEU A 615 -15.65 46.10 -30.79
N ASP A 616 -16.90 45.69 -30.59
CA ASP A 616 -17.35 45.18 -29.29
C ASP A 616 -16.69 43.83 -28.94
N GLN A 617 -16.45 42.95 -29.93
CA GLN A 617 -15.69 41.71 -29.72
C GLN A 617 -14.22 41.98 -29.35
N VAL A 618 -13.59 42.97 -29.97
CA VAL A 618 -12.24 43.41 -29.60
C VAL A 618 -12.22 43.97 -28.18
N ARG A 619 -13.21 44.79 -27.78
CA ARG A 619 -13.33 45.28 -26.40
C ARG A 619 -13.50 44.14 -25.39
N GLN A 620 -14.33 43.14 -25.72
CA GLN A 620 -14.54 41.97 -24.88
C GLN A 620 -13.26 41.13 -24.74
N ALA A 621 -12.52 40.89 -25.83
CA ALA A 621 -11.25 40.16 -25.78
C ALA A 621 -10.18 40.87 -24.93
N ILE A 622 -10.11 42.21 -24.99
CA ILE A 622 -9.22 43.03 -24.14
C ILE A 622 -9.65 42.97 -22.67
N TYR A 623 -10.95 43.00 -22.39
CA TYR A 623 -11.47 42.84 -21.03
C TYR A 623 -11.16 41.45 -20.46
N ASP A 624 -11.32 40.41 -21.27
CA ASP A 624 -11.05 39.02 -20.87
C ASP A 624 -9.55 38.75 -20.63
N MET A 625 -8.65 39.50 -21.29
CA MET A 625 -7.20 39.50 -20.97
C MET A 625 -6.86 40.03 -19.57
N GLY A 626 -7.76 40.80 -18.94
CA GLY A 626 -7.58 41.35 -17.59
C GLY A 626 -8.23 40.52 -16.48
N ARG A 627 -8.82 39.36 -16.81
CA ARG A 627 -9.42 38.45 -15.81
C ARG A 627 -8.40 37.47 -15.26
N GLU A 628 -8.52 37.14 -13.96
CA GLU A 628 -7.80 36.00 -13.39
C GLU A 628 -8.26 34.71 -14.08
N PRO A 629 -7.33 33.87 -14.57
CA PRO A 629 -7.69 32.61 -15.21
C PRO A 629 -8.36 31.63 -14.24
N GLU A 630 -9.41 30.94 -14.67
CA GLU A 630 -10.18 30.03 -13.82
C GLU A 630 -9.70 28.56 -13.99
N LEU A 631 -9.57 27.82 -12.87
CA LEU A 631 -9.45 26.35 -12.88
C LEU A 631 -10.84 25.72 -12.84
N THR A 632 -11.27 25.08 -13.92
CA THR A 632 -12.50 24.27 -13.90
C THR A 632 -12.13 22.81 -13.73
N VAL A 633 -12.52 22.22 -12.60
CA VAL A 633 -12.39 20.78 -12.34
C VAL A 633 -13.72 20.09 -12.65
N GLU A 634 -13.75 19.24 -13.67
CA GLU A 634 -14.93 18.44 -13.99
C GLU A 634 -14.75 17.00 -13.45
N GLU A 635 -15.66 16.58 -12.57
CA GLU A 635 -15.77 15.21 -12.11
C GLU A 635 -16.71 14.41 -13.01
N VAL A 636 -16.21 13.34 -13.61
CA VAL A 636 -16.98 12.55 -14.59
C VAL A 636 -17.54 11.30 -13.94
N THR A 637 -18.87 11.17 -13.91
CA THR A 637 -19.59 10.00 -13.35
C THR A 637 -19.82 8.87 -14.36
N ASP A 638 -19.78 9.16 -15.66
CA ASP A 638 -20.10 8.21 -16.75
C ASP A 638 -18.90 7.35 -17.23
N ILE A 639 -17.82 7.29 -16.46
CA ILE A 639 -16.63 6.50 -16.82
C ILE A 639 -16.94 5.01 -16.70
N THR A 640 -16.72 4.27 -17.79
CA THR A 640 -16.91 2.81 -17.84
C THR A 640 -15.68 2.05 -18.33
N GLU A 641 -14.66 2.75 -18.83
CA GLU A 641 -13.39 2.18 -19.29
C GLU A 641 -12.23 3.18 -19.14
N GLY A 642 -10.99 2.66 -19.08
CA GLY A 642 -9.77 3.47 -19.02
C GLY A 642 -9.22 3.71 -17.61
N PRO A 643 -8.15 4.54 -17.48
CA PRO A 643 -7.53 4.85 -16.20
C PRO A 643 -8.47 5.69 -15.31
N GLY A 644 -8.25 5.60 -13.99
CA GLY A 644 -9.12 6.29 -13.03
C GLY A 644 -10.43 5.55 -12.76
N LEU A 645 -10.45 4.22 -12.89
CA LEU A 645 -11.65 3.40 -12.71
C LEU A 645 -11.39 2.18 -11.82
N LEU A 646 -12.24 2.03 -10.80
CA LEU A 646 -12.43 0.82 -10.00
C LEU A 646 -13.86 0.32 -10.21
N SER A 647 -14.02 -0.89 -10.76
CA SER A 647 -15.35 -1.42 -11.10
C SER A 647 -15.49 -2.90 -10.80
N GLY A 648 -16.69 -3.35 -10.43
CA GLY A 648 -17.02 -4.77 -10.27
C GLY A 648 -16.29 -5.49 -9.14
N CYS A 649 -15.64 -4.76 -8.24
CA CYS A 649 -14.79 -5.37 -7.21
C CYS A 649 -15.60 -5.82 -6.00
N THR A 650 -15.15 -6.87 -5.31
CA THR A 650 -15.82 -7.41 -4.11
C THR A 650 -14.87 -7.68 -2.97
N VAL A 651 -15.21 -7.25 -1.76
CA VAL A 651 -14.44 -7.52 -0.54
C VAL A 651 -15.30 -8.25 0.47
N THR A 652 -14.72 -9.30 1.06
CA THR A 652 -15.35 -10.13 2.12
C THR A 652 -14.47 -10.29 3.36
N GLY A 653 -13.25 -9.75 3.33
CA GLY A 653 -12.32 -9.77 4.46
C GLY A 653 -12.41 -8.50 5.29
N ASP A 654 -12.00 -8.59 6.55
CA ASP A 654 -11.99 -7.46 7.46
C ASP A 654 -10.85 -6.48 7.15
N VAL A 655 -11.10 -5.19 7.38
CA VAL A 655 -10.17 -4.09 7.10
C VAL A 655 -9.96 -3.28 8.37
N TYR A 656 -8.70 -3.20 8.81
CA TYR A 656 -8.28 -2.51 10.03
C TYR A 656 -7.27 -1.40 9.70
N GLY A 657 -7.52 -0.19 10.16
CA GLY A 657 -6.55 0.90 10.00
C GLY A 657 -6.60 1.96 11.10
N ASP A 658 -5.54 2.77 11.23
CA ASP A 658 -5.55 3.88 12.18
C ASP A 658 -6.15 5.16 11.62
N SER A 659 -6.14 5.35 10.29
CA SER A 659 -6.68 6.53 9.59
C SER A 659 -7.06 6.17 8.15
N ASN A 660 -8.08 6.86 7.62
CA ASN A 660 -8.57 6.73 6.24
C ASN A 660 -8.76 5.27 5.80
N THR A 661 -9.71 4.59 6.42
CA THR A 661 -9.92 3.16 6.19
C THR A 661 -11.25 2.92 5.51
N GLY A 662 -11.21 2.22 4.37
CA GLY A 662 -12.40 1.88 3.61
C GLY A 662 -12.52 0.39 3.35
N GLY A 663 -13.75 -0.12 3.27
CA GLY A 663 -13.97 -1.51 2.91
C GLY A 663 -13.44 -1.85 1.51
N LEU A 664 -13.40 -0.91 0.57
CA LEU A 664 -12.76 -1.06 -0.75
C LEU A 664 -11.54 -0.14 -0.93
N VAL A 665 -11.68 1.15 -0.67
CA VAL A 665 -10.65 2.17 -0.92
C VAL A 665 -10.35 2.94 0.36
N GLY A 666 -9.09 3.01 0.79
CA GLY A 666 -8.71 3.82 1.94
C GLY A 666 -8.93 5.31 1.70
N VAL A 667 -8.21 5.86 0.72
CA VAL A 667 -8.32 7.26 0.31
C VAL A 667 -8.38 7.44 -1.20
N VAL A 668 -9.14 8.44 -1.66
CA VAL A 668 -9.06 9.00 -3.02
C VAL A 668 -8.44 10.39 -2.95
N SER A 669 -7.17 10.51 -3.35
CA SER A 669 -6.41 11.77 -3.30
C SER A 669 -5.17 11.70 -4.19
N THR A 670 -4.74 12.84 -4.73
CA THR A 670 -3.42 13.00 -5.37
C THR A 670 -2.31 12.85 -4.35
N GLU A 671 -1.25 12.11 -4.67
CA GLU A 671 -0.03 12.01 -3.86
C GLU A 671 0.86 13.25 -4.13
N LEU A 672 1.52 13.80 -3.11
CA LEU A 672 2.37 14.98 -3.27
C LEU A 672 3.62 14.95 -2.38
N GLY A 673 4.79 14.77 -3.00
CA GLY A 673 6.11 15.00 -2.40
C GLY A 673 6.66 13.90 -1.48
N ASP A 674 7.89 14.10 -0.97
CA ASP A 674 8.62 13.18 -0.07
C ASP A 674 7.95 12.98 1.31
N ASP A 675 6.88 13.73 1.60
CA ASP A 675 6.12 13.64 2.85
C ASP A 675 4.82 12.84 2.63
N PRO A 676 4.75 11.56 3.08
CA PRO A 676 3.55 10.73 2.95
C PRO A 676 2.35 11.25 3.78
N GLU A 677 2.54 12.32 4.56
CA GLU A 677 1.47 12.97 5.34
C GLU A 677 0.87 14.20 4.66
N ALA A 678 1.48 14.73 3.58
CA ALA A 678 1.02 15.96 2.93
C ALA A 678 -0.20 15.70 2.01
N THR A 679 -1.23 16.55 2.13
CA THR A 679 -2.38 16.57 1.21
C THR A 679 -2.28 17.80 0.32
N PHE A 680 -2.33 17.61 -1.00
CA PHE A 680 -2.34 18.72 -1.96
C PHE A 680 -3.75 19.26 -2.17
N SER A 681 -3.84 20.55 -2.45
CA SER A 681 -5.04 21.15 -3.02
C SER A 681 -4.69 21.78 -4.36
N MET A 682 -5.48 21.51 -5.40
CA MET A 682 -5.34 22.16 -6.71
C MET A 682 -5.62 23.68 -6.64
N GLU A 683 -6.13 24.17 -5.51
CA GLU A 683 -6.44 25.58 -5.24
C GLU A 683 -5.18 26.45 -5.06
N ASP A 684 -4.00 25.84 -4.91
CA ASP A 684 -2.72 26.54 -4.72
C ASP A 684 -1.94 26.81 -6.04
N MET A 685 -2.54 26.53 -7.20
CA MET A 685 -1.87 26.65 -8.51
C MET A 685 -2.14 28.01 -9.18
N GLU A 686 -1.11 28.84 -9.36
CA GLU A 686 -1.23 30.10 -10.13
C GLU A 686 -1.25 29.79 -11.64
N LEU A 687 -2.35 30.14 -12.31
CA LEU A 687 -2.63 29.79 -13.71
C LEU A 687 -2.35 30.95 -14.68
N LEU A 688 -1.85 30.64 -15.87
CA LEU A 688 -1.54 31.61 -16.95
C LEU A 688 -2.67 31.73 -18.00
N SER A 689 -3.60 30.79 -18.03
CA SER A 689 -4.76 30.69 -18.94
C SER A 689 -5.82 29.81 -18.28
N ASP A 690 -7.09 29.89 -18.69
CA ASP A 690 -8.12 29.00 -18.16
C ASP A 690 -7.66 27.54 -18.30
N VAL A 691 -7.66 26.80 -17.20
CA VAL A 691 -7.28 25.39 -17.19
C VAL A 691 -8.53 24.57 -16.91
N TYR A 692 -8.84 23.69 -17.84
CA TYR A 692 -9.89 22.69 -17.67
C TYR A 692 -9.21 21.36 -17.32
N ALA A 693 -9.30 20.98 -16.05
CA ALA A 693 -8.78 19.72 -15.55
C ALA A 693 -9.93 18.73 -15.40
N THR A 694 -9.89 17.62 -16.14
CA THR A 694 -10.82 16.51 -15.89
C THR A 694 -10.15 15.55 -14.92
N LEU A 695 -10.69 15.45 -13.70
CA LEU A 695 -10.27 14.45 -12.72
C LEU A 695 -11.08 13.17 -12.91
N ARG A 696 -10.38 12.05 -13.04
CA ARG A 696 -10.99 10.72 -13.20
C ARG A 696 -10.64 9.85 -12.00
N ALA A 697 -11.60 9.71 -11.10
CA ALA A 697 -11.57 8.73 -10.01
C ALA A 697 -12.99 8.22 -9.78
N VAL A 698 -13.35 7.09 -10.41
CA VAL A 698 -14.69 6.52 -10.31
C VAL A 698 -14.62 5.14 -9.68
N ILE A 699 -15.36 4.97 -8.60
CA ILE A 699 -15.56 3.70 -7.91
C ILE A 699 -17.00 3.28 -8.18
N ARG A 700 -17.21 2.19 -8.91
CA ARG A 700 -18.55 1.82 -9.36
C ARG A 700 -18.87 0.34 -9.25
N ASP A 701 -20.16 0.05 -9.13
CA ASP A 701 -20.73 -1.31 -9.27
C ASP A 701 -19.97 -2.35 -8.42
N SER A 702 -19.49 -1.93 -7.24
CA SER A 702 -18.59 -2.71 -6.38
C SER A 702 -19.19 -2.91 -4.98
N ARG A 703 -18.76 -3.96 -4.29
CA ARG A 703 -19.44 -4.47 -3.10
C ARG A 703 -18.51 -4.80 -1.93
N PHE A 704 -18.88 -4.37 -0.73
CA PHE A 704 -18.25 -4.74 0.54
C PHE A 704 -19.20 -5.56 1.40
N ASP A 705 -18.71 -6.69 1.93
CA ASP A 705 -19.40 -7.55 2.90
C ASP A 705 -18.44 -7.94 4.04
N GLY A 706 -18.29 -7.09 5.07
CA GLY A 706 -17.34 -7.37 6.16
C GLY A 706 -17.34 -6.32 7.28
N THR A 707 -16.27 -6.29 8.05
CA THR A 707 -16.07 -5.27 9.11
C THR A 707 -14.95 -4.30 8.73
N VAL A 708 -15.23 -3.00 8.86
CA VAL A 708 -14.24 -1.93 8.82
C VAL A 708 -14.05 -1.40 10.23
N THR A 709 -12.83 -1.45 10.76
CA THR A 709 -12.50 -0.87 12.07
C THR A 709 -11.41 0.16 11.91
N VAL A 710 -11.68 1.38 12.38
CA VAL A 710 -10.80 2.53 12.24
C VAL A 710 -10.53 3.14 13.59
N ARG A 711 -9.24 3.31 13.93
CA ARG A 711 -8.88 3.91 15.21
C ARG A 711 -9.15 5.42 15.25
N ASN A 712 -8.76 6.13 14.18
CA ASN A 712 -8.87 7.58 14.07
C ASN A 712 -9.33 8.02 12.67
N ASP A 713 -9.79 9.26 12.56
CA ASP A 713 -10.23 9.93 11.35
C ASP A 713 -11.48 9.34 10.65
N CYS A 714 -11.34 8.86 9.41
CA CYS A 714 -12.44 8.50 8.51
C CYS A 714 -12.56 6.98 8.30
N GLY A 715 -13.77 6.45 8.49
CA GLY A 715 -14.14 5.08 8.18
C GLY A 715 -15.35 4.99 7.27
N GLY A 716 -15.26 4.15 6.23
CA GLY A 716 -16.41 3.89 5.35
C GLY A 716 -16.49 2.48 4.78
N GLY A 717 -17.70 1.98 4.55
CA GLY A 717 -17.90 0.63 4.02
C GLY A 717 -17.37 0.46 2.59
N ILE A 718 -17.28 1.52 1.79
CA ILE A 718 -16.62 1.50 0.47
C ILE A 718 -15.35 2.34 0.51
N VAL A 719 -15.44 3.61 0.90
CA VAL A 719 -14.33 4.56 0.88
C VAL A 719 -14.09 5.14 2.26
N GLY A 720 -12.86 5.20 2.75
CA GLY A 720 -12.56 5.93 3.98
C GLY A 720 -12.76 7.43 3.77
N ARG A 721 -11.91 8.03 2.94
CA ARG A 721 -11.93 9.46 2.60
C ARG A 721 -11.79 9.69 1.10
N SER A 722 -12.51 10.66 0.55
CA SER A 722 -12.42 11.04 -0.86
C SER A 722 -12.35 12.57 -1.00
N GLU A 723 -11.23 13.07 -1.52
CA GLU A 723 -11.06 14.50 -1.81
C GLU A 723 -11.65 14.90 -3.16
N SER A 724 -11.87 13.93 -4.04
CA SER A 724 -12.53 14.08 -5.35
C SER A 724 -13.06 12.74 -5.84
N GLY A 725 -13.82 12.77 -6.93
CA GLY A 725 -14.28 11.60 -7.68
C GLY A 725 -15.74 11.22 -7.42
N ALA A 726 -16.14 10.06 -7.94
CA ALA A 726 -17.52 9.60 -7.85
C ALA A 726 -17.63 8.16 -7.32
N ILE A 727 -18.59 7.94 -6.42
CA ILE A 727 -18.97 6.62 -5.90
C ILE A 727 -20.37 6.28 -6.43
N VAL A 728 -20.43 5.26 -7.30
CA VAL A 728 -21.59 5.01 -8.17
C VAL A 728 -22.09 3.57 -8.02
N ASN A 729 -23.34 3.36 -7.63
CA ASN A 729 -23.95 2.02 -7.52
C ASN A 729 -23.16 1.02 -6.65
N CYS A 730 -22.43 1.52 -5.65
CA CYS A 730 -21.69 0.66 -4.72
C CYS A 730 -22.59 0.17 -3.59
N VAL A 731 -22.26 -1.01 -3.06
CA VAL A 731 -23.06 -1.69 -2.04
C VAL A 731 -22.20 -2.04 -0.83
N ALA A 732 -22.57 -1.57 0.35
CA ALA A 732 -21.89 -1.94 1.60
C ALA A 732 -22.82 -2.71 2.52
N ARG A 733 -22.31 -3.80 3.10
CA ARG A 733 -22.98 -4.62 4.10
C ARG A 733 -22.01 -5.01 5.20
N GLY A 734 -22.46 -4.95 6.45
CA GLY A 734 -21.66 -5.35 7.61
C GLY A 734 -21.54 -4.23 8.64
N THR A 735 -20.33 -3.98 9.12
CA THR A 735 -20.09 -3.06 10.23
C THR A 735 -19.02 -2.03 9.89
N VAL A 736 -19.24 -0.77 10.26
CA VAL A 736 -18.22 0.28 10.21
C VAL A 736 -18.09 0.90 11.59
N GLU A 737 -16.92 0.72 12.18
CA GLU A 737 -16.56 1.21 13.51
C GLU A 737 -15.43 2.23 13.39
N THR A 738 -15.64 3.42 13.94
CA THR A 738 -14.61 4.44 14.06
C THR A 738 -14.43 4.88 15.51
N GLY A 739 -13.20 5.11 15.94
CA GLY A 739 -12.90 5.68 17.26
C GLY A 739 -13.11 7.19 17.36
N THR A 740 -13.43 7.86 16.24
CA THR A 740 -13.47 9.33 16.11
C THR A 740 -14.56 9.77 15.12
N ASP A 741 -14.32 10.84 14.37
CA ASP A 741 -15.36 11.72 13.85
C ASP A 741 -16.14 11.22 12.64
N TYR A 742 -15.54 10.68 11.58
CA TYR A 742 -16.27 10.45 10.32
C TYR A 742 -16.56 8.97 10.06
N CYS A 743 -17.81 8.57 10.24
CA CYS A 743 -18.26 7.18 10.04
C CYS A 743 -19.42 7.12 9.04
N GLY A 744 -19.21 6.43 7.92
CA GLY A 744 -20.21 6.32 6.87
C GLY A 744 -20.42 4.89 6.35
N GLY A 745 -21.66 4.54 6.01
CA GLY A 745 -21.92 3.22 5.43
C GLY A 745 -21.30 3.01 4.06
N ILE A 746 -21.21 4.06 3.25
CA ILE A 746 -20.50 4.05 1.96
C ILE A 746 -19.17 4.79 2.09
N VAL A 747 -19.18 6.01 2.62
CA VAL A 747 -17.98 6.85 2.72
C VAL A 747 -17.90 7.60 4.04
N GLY A 748 -16.74 7.61 4.69
CA GLY A 748 -16.55 8.41 5.91
C GLY A 748 -16.70 9.90 5.62
N ARG A 749 -15.88 10.41 4.70
CA ARG A 749 -15.94 11.80 4.22
C ARG A 749 -15.70 11.89 2.71
N THR A 750 -16.51 12.68 2.01
CA THR A 750 -16.26 12.99 0.59
C THR A 750 -16.58 14.43 0.21
N LYS A 751 -15.78 14.99 -0.70
CA LYS A 751 -16.10 16.21 -1.46
C LYS A 751 -16.70 15.91 -2.85
N GLY A 752 -16.65 14.65 -3.27
CA GLY A 752 -17.14 14.18 -4.56
C GLY A 752 -18.61 13.74 -4.54
N ILE A 753 -19.04 13.13 -5.63
CA ILE A 753 -20.44 12.77 -5.87
C ILE A 753 -20.71 11.33 -5.43
N ILE A 754 -21.82 11.11 -4.71
CA ILE A 754 -22.34 9.78 -4.40
C ILE A 754 -23.67 9.59 -5.12
N THR A 755 -23.80 8.51 -5.90
CA THR A 755 -25.06 8.23 -6.58
C THR A 755 -25.39 6.75 -6.63
N GLY A 756 -26.67 6.42 -6.45
CA GLY A 756 -27.18 5.07 -6.67
C GLY A 756 -26.70 4.00 -5.68
N CYS A 757 -26.00 4.39 -4.60
CA CYS A 757 -25.38 3.46 -3.65
C CYS A 757 -26.40 2.87 -2.66
N ALA A 758 -26.07 1.73 -2.07
CA ALA A 758 -26.90 1.08 -1.05
C ALA A 758 -26.10 0.58 0.16
N ALA A 759 -26.60 0.83 1.36
CA ALA A 759 -25.92 0.42 2.60
C ALA A 759 -26.86 -0.33 3.55
N LEU A 760 -26.42 -1.50 4.01
CA LEU A 760 -27.00 -2.27 5.12
C LEU A 760 -25.91 -2.46 6.17
N VAL A 761 -25.72 -1.42 6.99
CA VAL A 761 -24.57 -1.35 7.89
C VAL A 761 -24.97 -1.02 9.32
N ASP A 762 -24.23 -1.59 10.26
CA ASP A 762 -24.21 -1.17 11.65
C ASP A 762 -23.06 -0.17 11.82
N LEU A 763 -23.38 1.02 12.31
CA LEU A 763 -22.45 2.13 12.47
C LEU A 763 -22.18 2.40 13.95
N SER A 764 -20.90 2.53 14.29
CA SER A 764 -20.45 3.02 15.59
C SER A 764 -19.33 4.03 15.35
N GLY A 765 -19.47 5.23 15.90
CA GLY A 765 -18.57 6.35 15.62
C GLY A 765 -18.84 7.57 16.50
N GLY A 766 -17.95 8.55 16.38
CA GLY A 766 -17.98 9.84 17.09
C GLY A 766 -18.87 10.87 16.39
N SER A 767 -18.34 12.02 15.96
CA SER A 767 -19.17 13.21 15.72
C SER A 767 -20.07 13.22 14.47
N TRP A 768 -19.73 12.54 13.37
CA TRP A 768 -20.48 12.51 12.09
C TRP A 768 -20.78 11.06 11.65
N LEU A 769 -22.03 10.63 11.82
CA LEU A 769 -22.50 9.29 11.41
C LEU A 769 -23.56 9.37 10.32
N GLY A 770 -23.32 8.64 9.23
CA GLY A 770 -24.23 8.60 8.10
C GLY A 770 -24.39 7.23 7.45
N GLY A 771 -25.62 6.83 7.14
CA GLY A 771 -25.84 5.56 6.45
C GLY A 771 -25.22 5.48 5.05
N ILE A 772 -25.06 6.61 4.37
CA ILE A 772 -24.25 6.76 3.16
C ILE A 772 -22.94 7.47 3.48
N ALA A 773 -23.01 8.69 4.01
CA ALA A 773 -21.83 9.53 4.24
C ALA A 773 -21.79 10.12 5.65
N GLY A 774 -20.68 10.00 6.38
CA GLY A 774 -20.49 10.76 7.61
C GLY A 774 -20.59 12.26 7.33
N LEU A 775 -19.70 12.74 6.46
CA LEU A 775 -19.77 14.06 5.83
C LEU A 775 -19.73 13.91 4.30
N GLY A 776 -20.82 14.29 3.62
CA GLY A 776 -20.93 14.21 2.16
C GLY A 776 -21.03 15.56 1.46
N ALA A 777 -20.86 15.54 0.13
CA ALA A 777 -21.20 16.66 -0.75
C ALA A 777 -22.54 16.39 -1.43
N ASP A 778 -22.54 15.98 -2.71
CA ASP A 778 -23.76 15.65 -3.45
C ASP A 778 -24.12 14.17 -3.27
N ILE A 779 -25.33 13.90 -2.78
CA ILE A 779 -25.81 12.54 -2.53
C ILE A 779 -27.15 12.33 -3.24
N SER A 780 -27.21 11.39 -4.17
CA SER A 780 -28.42 11.14 -4.94
C SER A 780 -28.82 9.68 -5.09
N GLY A 781 -30.12 9.41 -5.05
CA GLY A 781 -30.67 8.09 -5.34
C GLY A 781 -30.07 6.98 -4.45
N CYS A 782 -29.72 7.25 -3.20
CA CYS A 782 -29.09 6.25 -2.31
C CYS A 782 -30.09 5.59 -1.36
N ARG A 783 -29.85 4.32 -1.01
CA ARG A 783 -30.80 3.42 -0.33
C ARG A 783 -30.17 2.86 0.94
N THR A 784 -30.75 3.10 2.12
CA THR A 784 -30.11 2.65 3.36
C THR A 784 -31.03 1.92 4.32
N MET A 785 -30.44 0.97 5.04
CA MET A 785 -30.95 0.33 6.24
C MET A 785 -29.81 0.33 7.25
N VAL A 786 -29.82 1.27 8.19
CA VAL A 786 -28.72 1.40 9.13
C VAL A 786 -29.18 1.33 10.57
N ARG A 787 -28.29 0.81 11.41
CA ARG A 787 -28.38 0.98 12.85
C ARG A 787 -27.20 1.80 13.29
N ASP A 788 -27.46 2.62 14.29
CA ASP A 788 -26.50 3.57 14.79
C ASP A 788 -26.42 3.40 16.30
N GLU A 789 -25.25 2.93 16.74
CA GLU A 789 -24.90 2.71 18.14
C GLU A 789 -23.97 3.82 18.67
N GLY A 790 -23.67 4.83 17.85
CA GLY A 790 -22.84 5.97 18.20
C GLY A 790 -23.53 6.99 19.11
N ASP A 791 -22.73 7.80 19.79
CA ASP A 791 -23.16 8.92 20.63
C ASP A 791 -22.82 10.30 20.03
N GLY A 792 -22.55 10.31 18.72
CA GLY A 792 -22.20 11.47 17.91
C GLY A 792 -23.17 12.65 17.92
N GLU A 793 -22.65 13.82 17.54
CA GLU A 793 -23.43 15.05 17.43
C GLU A 793 -24.31 15.08 16.17
N TYR A 794 -23.76 14.73 15.00
CA TYR A 794 -24.42 14.77 13.70
C TYR A 794 -24.72 13.36 13.21
N ARG A 795 -26.00 12.98 13.17
CA ARG A 795 -26.42 11.61 12.92
C ARG A 795 -27.55 11.54 11.90
N GLY A 796 -27.41 10.69 10.88
CA GLY A 796 -28.49 10.47 9.92
C GLY A 796 -28.43 9.15 9.13
N ALA A 797 -29.59 8.64 8.76
CA ALA A 797 -29.71 7.40 7.99
C ALA A 797 -29.22 7.53 6.55
N ILE A 798 -29.12 8.76 6.02
CA ILE A 798 -28.44 9.06 4.75
C ILE A 798 -27.09 9.71 5.02
N ALA A 799 -27.06 10.80 5.78
CA ALA A 799 -25.80 11.46 6.11
C ALA A 799 -25.81 12.09 7.49
N GLY A 800 -24.65 12.15 8.14
CA GLY A 800 -24.48 12.93 9.36
C GLY A 800 -24.62 14.41 9.03
N GLN A 801 -23.83 14.88 8.07
CA GLN A 801 -23.92 16.22 7.49
C GLN A 801 -23.67 16.15 5.98
N SER A 802 -24.17 17.15 5.25
CA SER A 802 -23.92 17.30 3.83
C SER A 802 -23.75 18.76 3.45
N ASP A 803 -22.68 19.06 2.69
CA ASP A 803 -22.39 20.42 2.19
C ASP A 803 -22.94 20.65 0.77
N GLY A 804 -23.38 19.58 0.08
CA GLY A 804 -23.97 19.62 -1.26
C GLY A 804 -25.48 19.33 -1.32
N GLU A 805 -25.97 19.04 -2.52
CA GLU A 805 -27.38 18.76 -2.77
C GLU A 805 -27.74 17.30 -2.50
N LEU A 806 -28.91 17.11 -1.87
CA LEU A 806 -29.50 15.77 -1.66
C LEU A 806 -30.75 15.63 -2.51
N ALA A 807 -30.83 14.52 -3.26
CA ALA A 807 -31.98 14.22 -4.11
C ALA A 807 -32.29 12.71 -4.15
N ASP A 808 -33.56 12.35 -4.02
CA ASP A 808 -34.06 10.97 -4.17
C ASP A 808 -33.42 9.91 -3.24
N ASN A 809 -32.92 10.31 -2.08
CA ASN A 809 -32.40 9.34 -1.11
C ASN A 809 -33.54 8.81 -0.22
N ARG A 810 -33.55 7.49 -0.01
CA ARG A 810 -34.57 6.80 0.79
C ARG A 810 -33.93 5.85 1.79
N TYR A 811 -34.51 5.75 2.97
CA TYR A 811 -34.04 4.85 4.00
C TYR A 811 -35.20 4.13 4.69
N LEU A 812 -34.92 2.98 5.29
CA LEU A 812 -35.89 2.31 6.14
C LEU A 812 -36.01 3.08 7.45
N MET A 813 -37.17 3.69 7.69
CA MET A 813 -37.43 4.50 8.88
C MET A 813 -37.61 3.59 10.10
N GLU A 814 -36.55 3.50 10.90
CA GLU A 814 -36.56 2.90 12.24
C GLU A 814 -36.33 4.01 13.27
N ASP A 815 -35.13 4.08 13.87
CA ASP A 815 -34.84 5.01 14.98
C ASP A 815 -34.07 6.27 14.55
N LEU A 816 -33.49 6.29 13.33
CA LEU A 816 -32.60 7.35 12.86
C LEU A 816 -33.20 8.12 11.67
N PRO A 817 -33.44 9.44 11.79
CA PRO A 817 -33.88 10.29 10.68
C PRO A 817 -32.81 10.48 9.59
N GLY A 818 -33.18 11.04 8.44
CA GLY A 818 -32.35 11.05 7.23
C GLY A 818 -31.05 11.87 7.28
N LEU A 819 -31.09 13.10 7.81
CA LEU A 819 -29.97 14.04 7.83
C LEU A 819 -29.97 14.84 9.13
N ASP A 820 -28.90 14.73 9.93
CA ASP A 820 -28.74 15.45 11.21
C ASP A 820 -30.00 15.45 12.09
N GLY A 821 -30.58 14.27 12.30
CA GLY A 821 -31.81 14.10 13.08
C GLY A 821 -33.09 14.67 12.44
N VAL A 822 -33.06 15.08 11.17
CA VAL A 822 -34.22 15.61 10.43
C VAL A 822 -34.53 14.77 9.20
N ASP A 823 -35.82 14.55 8.94
CA ASP A 823 -36.32 13.93 7.72
C ASP A 823 -36.72 14.99 6.69
N TYR A 824 -36.24 14.86 5.45
CA TYR A 824 -36.50 15.80 4.37
C TYR A 824 -37.14 15.08 3.18
N ALA A 825 -38.43 15.35 2.95
CA ALA A 825 -39.18 14.79 1.84
C ALA A 825 -38.44 14.91 0.50
N GLU A 826 -38.45 13.84 -0.30
CA GLU A 826 -37.77 13.70 -1.60
C GLU A 826 -36.23 13.83 -1.57
N ARG A 827 -35.61 14.32 -0.50
CA ARG A 827 -34.15 14.53 -0.39
C ARG A 827 -33.47 13.47 0.46
N ALA A 828 -33.98 13.23 1.66
CA ALA A 828 -33.56 12.22 2.62
C ALA A 828 -34.80 11.79 3.41
N GLU A 829 -35.59 10.89 2.81
CA GLU A 829 -36.94 10.55 3.26
C GLU A 829 -37.03 9.10 3.75
N GLY A 830 -37.52 8.95 4.97
CA GLY A 830 -37.73 7.66 5.62
C GLY A 830 -39.04 6.99 5.19
N LEU A 831 -38.98 5.70 4.90
CA LEU A 831 -40.12 4.89 4.48
C LEU A 831 -40.35 3.70 5.41
N ASP A 832 -41.58 3.21 5.49
CA ASP A 832 -41.85 1.91 6.10
C ASP A 832 -41.31 0.76 5.24
N PHE A 833 -41.14 -0.43 5.84
CA PHE A 833 -40.56 -1.58 5.13
C PHE A 833 -41.37 -1.98 3.88
N ALA A 834 -42.69 -1.87 3.92
CA ALA A 834 -43.56 -2.26 2.81
C ALA A 834 -43.36 -1.37 1.57
N SER A 835 -43.12 -0.08 1.77
CA SER A 835 -42.83 0.90 0.72
C SER A 835 -41.36 0.85 0.30
N PHE A 836 -40.45 0.76 1.28
CA PHE A 836 -39.02 0.68 1.05
C PHE A 836 -38.64 -0.54 0.20
N SER A 837 -39.16 -1.73 0.55
CA SER A 837 -38.87 -2.99 -0.17
C SER A 837 -39.34 -3.04 -1.62
N GLN A 838 -40.13 -2.07 -2.08
CA GLN A 838 -40.58 -1.96 -3.47
C GLN A 838 -39.69 -1.05 -4.32
N LEU A 839 -38.75 -0.32 -3.71
CA LEU A 839 -37.85 0.58 -4.43
C LEU A 839 -36.83 -0.19 -5.28
N SER A 840 -36.45 0.42 -6.41
CA SER A 840 -35.31 -0.03 -7.20
C SER A 840 -33.99 0.37 -6.55
N GLY A 841 -32.92 -0.39 -6.80
CA GLY A 841 -31.58 -0.08 -6.29
C GLY A 841 -31.30 -0.63 -4.89
N ILE A 842 -32.22 -1.42 -4.32
CA ILE A 842 -31.98 -2.20 -3.10
C ILE A 842 -31.47 -3.60 -3.50
N PRO A 843 -30.29 -4.03 -3.02
CA PRO A 843 -29.82 -5.40 -3.20
C PRO A 843 -30.83 -6.41 -2.65
N THR A 844 -31.09 -7.49 -3.39
CA THR A 844 -32.10 -8.49 -3.01
C THR A 844 -31.82 -9.13 -1.65
N ASP A 845 -30.55 -9.28 -1.30
CA ASP A 845 -30.12 -9.88 -0.06
C ASP A 845 -30.26 -8.96 1.16
N PHE A 846 -30.55 -7.66 0.98
CA PHE A 846 -30.93 -6.75 2.06
C PHE A 846 -32.36 -7.02 2.56
N LEU A 847 -33.18 -7.66 1.72
CA LEU A 847 -34.59 -7.93 2.00
C LEU A 847 -34.82 -9.38 2.49
N THR A 848 -33.74 -10.15 2.66
CA THR A 848 -33.78 -11.52 3.16
C THR A 848 -33.22 -11.57 4.58
N PHE A 849 -34.02 -12.10 5.51
CA PHE A 849 -33.66 -12.14 6.92
C PHE A 849 -33.55 -13.57 7.43
N SER A 850 -32.46 -13.87 8.14
CA SER A 850 -32.20 -15.19 8.72
C SER A 850 -31.26 -15.14 9.92
N TYR A 851 -31.43 -16.07 10.86
CA TYR A 851 -30.45 -16.35 11.91
C TYR A 851 -29.65 -17.58 11.51
N ARG A 852 -28.34 -17.41 11.44
CA ARG A 852 -27.39 -18.44 11.03
C ARG A 852 -26.61 -18.93 12.25
N TYR A 853 -26.73 -20.20 12.56
CA TYR A 853 -26.08 -20.84 13.70
C TYR A 853 -24.79 -21.52 13.24
N VAL A 854 -23.65 -21.12 13.81
CA VAL A 854 -22.31 -21.49 13.38
C VAL A 854 -21.53 -22.18 14.50
N VAL A 855 -20.75 -23.20 14.15
CA VAL A 855 -19.87 -23.94 15.07
C VAL A 855 -18.56 -24.17 14.34
N ASP A 856 -17.43 -23.76 14.92
CA ASP A 856 -16.10 -23.87 14.29
C ASP A 856 -16.07 -23.27 12.86
N GLY A 857 -16.78 -22.15 12.63
CA GLY A 857 -16.92 -21.53 11.31
C GLY A 857 -17.87 -22.23 10.32
N GLU A 858 -18.42 -23.40 10.65
CA GLU A 858 -19.42 -24.09 9.81
C GLU A 858 -20.86 -23.74 10.20
N THR A 859 -21.67 -23.39 9.21
CA THR A 859 -23.11 -23.17 9.42
C THR A 859 -23.85 -24.49 9.56
N ILE A 860 -24.45 -24.73 10.73
CA ILE A 860 -25.20 -25.96 11.02
C ILE A 860 -26.72 -25.79 10.87
N ALA A 861 -27.22 -24.56 10.96
CA ALA A 861 -28.62 -24.24 10.69
C ALA A 861 -28.76 -22.78 10.25
N GLU A 862 -29.75 -22.52 9.40
CA GLU A 862 -30.16 -21.17 9.01
C GLU A 862 -31.69 -21.09 9.09
N ILE A 863 -32.21 -20.20 9.92
CA ILE A 863 -33.63 -20.05 10.20
C ILE A 863 -34.10 -18.73 9.58
N PRO A 864 -34.84 -18.76 8.46
CA PRO A 864 -35.37 -17.56 7.83
C PRO A 864 -36.58 -17.02 8.59
N PHE A 865 -36.76 -15.70 8.58
CA PHE A 865 -37.93 -15.01 9.11
C PHE A 865 -38.32 -13.81 8.25
N SER A 866 -39.52 -13.26 8.48
CA SER A 866 -39.99 -12.04 7.82
C SER A 866 -39.63 -10.82 8.65
N TYR A 867 -39.40 -9.67 8.01
CA TYR A 867 -39.14 -8.41 8.72
C TYR A 867 -40.29 -8.08 9.70
N GLY A 868 -39.93 -7.87 10.98
CA GLY A 868 -40.84 -7.66 12.11
C GLY A 868 -41.52 -8.91 12.65
N GLY A 869 -41.21 -10.11 12.12
CA GLY A 869 -41.75 -11.39 12.59
C GLY A 869 -40.89 -12.06 13.66
N ASP A 870 -41.31 -13.23 14.13
CA ASP A 870 -40.65 -13.95 15.24
C ASP A 870 -39.85 -15.16 14.74
N LEU A 871 -38.81 -15.55 15.49
CA LEU A 871 -38.05 -16.77 15.25
C LEU A 871 -38.86 -17.99 15.70
N GLU A 872 -38.92 -19.01 14.86
CA GLU A 872 -39.47 -20.30 15.29
C GLU A 872 -38.47 -21.03 16.21
N GLU A 873 -38.63 -20.90 17.53
CA GLU A 873 -37.73 -21.52 18.54
C GLU A 873 -37.55 -23.04 18.35
N SER A 874 -38.57 -23.72 17.84
CA SER A 874 -38.50 -25.18 17.56
C SER A 874 -37.48 -25.57 16.48
N LYS A 875 -37.03 -24.62 15.66
CA LYS A 875 -36.02 -24.82 14.61
C LYS A 875 -34.61 -24.49 15.08
N ILE A 876 -34.44 -23.93 16.29
CA ILE A 876 -33.11 -23.63 16.86
C ILE A 876 -32.35 -24.95 17.05
N PRO A 877 -31.13 -25.07 16.49
CA PRO A 877 -30.36 -26.30 16.63
C PRO A 877 -29.96 -26.54 18.09
N ALA A 878 -29.92 -27.83 18.46
CA ALA A 878 -29.37 -28.23 19.76
C ALA A 878 -27.91 -27.78 19.88
N ILE A 879 -27.52 -27.36 21.08
CA ILE A 879 -26.17 -26.86 21.35
C ILE A 879 -25.15 -28.01 21.19
N PRO A 880 -24.05 -27.82 20.43
CA PRO A 880 -23.03 -28.85 20.24
C PRO A 880 -22.20 -29.08 21.52
N GLN A 881 -21.70 -30.31 21.68
CA GLN A 881 -20.71 -30.67 22.72
C GLN A 881 -19.36 -30.94 22.07
N GLN A 882 -18.29 -30.33 22.57
CA GLN A 882 -16.93 -30.46 22.02
C GLN A 882 -15.93 -30.72 23.15
N ASP A 883 -15.17 -31.82 23.04
CA ASP A 883 -13.99 -32.17 23.86
C ASP A 883 -14.04 -31.81 25.36
N GLY A 884 -15.17 -32.09 26.01
CA GLY A 884 -15.34 -31.86 27.46
C GLY A 884 -15.63 -30.42 27.87
N ALA A 885 -15.82 -29.50 26.92
CA ALA A 885 -16.31 -28.14 27.12
C ALA A 885 -17.84 -28.05 26.91
N TYR A 886 -18.48 -27.13 27.63
CA TYR A 886 -19.91 -26.85 27.50
C TYR A 886 -20.12 -25.74 26.46
N GLY A 887 -20.85 -26.06 25.39
CA GLY A 887 -21.27 -25.07 24.39
C GLY A 887 -22.47 -24.25 24.88
N GLN A 888 -22.61 -23.02 24.38
CA GLN A 888 -23.81 -22.19 24.52
C GLN A 888 -23.99 -21.29 23.29
N TRP A 889 -25.23 -21.05 22.86
CA TRP A 889 -25.53 -20.02 21.86
C TRP A 889 -25.53 -18.63 22.51
N PRO A 890 -25.03 -17.57 21.84
CA PRO A 890 -25.13 -16.20 22.32
C PRO A 890 -26.61 -15.82 22.56
N GLU A 891 -26.88 -15.00 23.59
CA GLU A 891 -28.23 -14.46 23.78
C GLU A 891 -28.61 -13.56 22.60
N CYS A 892 -29.79 -13.80 22.02
CA CYS A 892 -30.31 -13.05 20.89
C CYS A 892 -31.84 -12.90 21.00
N PRO A 893 -32.43 -11.81 20.46
CA PRO A 893 -33.88 -11.65 20.45
C PRO A 893 -34.54 -12.71 19.56
N THR A 894 -35.73 -13.18 19.94
CA THR A 894 -36.52 -14.16 19.16
C THR A 894 -37.85 -13.59 18.67
N GLU A 895 -38.21 -12.37 19.06
CA GLU A 895 -39.47 -11.70 18.68
C GLU A 895 -39.19 -10.39 17.96
N HIS A 896 -40.09 -9.95 17.07
CA HIS A 896 -40.02 -8.66 16.35
C HIS A 896 -38.70 -8.42 15.61
N LEU A 897 -38.24 -9.43 14.87
CA LEU A 897 -36.92 -9.45 14.25
C LEU A 897 -36.83 -8.58 12.99
N THR A 898 -35.88 -7.66 12.96
CA THR A 898 -35.66 -6.73 11.84
C THR A 898 -34.32 -6.93 11.14
N ARG A 899 -33.47 -7.84 11.61
CA ARG A 899 -32.07 -8.00 11.15
C ARG A 899 -31.59 -9.45 11.23
N SER A 900 -30.82 -9.86 10.23
CA SER A 900 -30.11 -11.15 10.25
C SER A 900 -28.97 -11.15 11.28
N MET A 901 -28.67 -12.31 11.86
CA MET A 901 -27.54 -12.48 12.79
C MET A 901 -26.81 -13.79 12.50
N VAL A 902 -25.50 -13.79 12.77
CA VAL A 902 -24.68 -15.00 12.83
C VAL A 902 -24.40 -15.29 14.30
N LEU A 903 -24.83 -16.44 14.79
CA LEU A 903 -24.73 -16.87 16.18
C LEU A 903 -23.70 -17.99 16.25
N GLU A 904 -22.52 -17.69 16.77
CA GLU A 904 -21.44 -18.68 16.91
C GLU A 904 -21.46 -19.33 18.30
N ALA A 905 -21.36 -20.65 18.34
CA ALA A 905 -21.36 -21.41 19.59
C ALA A 905 -20.12 -21.08 20.42
N GLN A 906 -20.33 -20.70 21.68
CA GLN A 906 -19.25 -20.39 22.62
C GLN A 906 -19.00 -21.61 23.51
N PHE A 907 -17.74 -22.07 23.58
CA PHE A 907 -17.35 -23.23 24.37
C PHE A 907 -16.60 -22.81 25.64
N THR A 908 -17.11 -23.20 26.79
CA THR A 908 -16.50 -22.91 28.09
C THR A 908 -15.97 -24.19 28.72
N ALA A 909 -14.71 -24.17 29.17
CA ALA A 909 -14.12 -25.28 29.90
C ALA A 909 -14.82 -25.47 31.28
N PRO A 910 -14.98 -26.70 31.76
CA PRO A 910 -15.62 -26.98 33.04
C PRO A 910 -14.84 -26.32 34.19
N THR A 911 -15.56 -25.73 35.14
CA THR A 911 -14.96 -25.23 36.37
C THR A 911 -14.70 -26.40 37.30
N ALA A 912 -13.43 -26.59 37.71
CA ALA A 912 -13.05 -27.72 38.56
C ALA A 912 -13.40 -27.53 40.04
N THR A 913 -13.65 -26.29 40.49
CA THR A 913 -13.88 -25.98 41.91
C THR A 913 -14.80 -24.77 42.10
N LEU A 914 -15.84 -24.95 42.92
CA LEU A 914 -16.71 -23.87 43.41
C LEU A 914 -16.34 -23.49 44.84
N SER A 915 -16.43 -22.20 45.17
CA SER A 915 -15.97 -21.63 46.44
C SER A 915 -17.11 -21.00 47.24
N SER A 916 -17.06 -21.15 48.57
CA SER A 916 -17.96 -20.45 49.50
C SER A 916 -17.73 -18.92 49.57
N GLY A 917 -16.72 -18.38 48.88
CA GLY A 917 -16.35 -16.96 48.88
C GLY A 917 -15.33 -16.57 49.97
N GLY A 918 -14.72 -15.38 49.83
CA GLY A 918 -13.67 -14.84 50.71
C GLY A 918 -12.24 -15.11 50.23
N ALA A 919 -11.25 -14.40 50.82
CA ALA A 919 -9.84 -14.54 50.44
C ALA A 919 -9.25 -15.93 50.72
N ILE A 920 -9.79 -16.63 51.74
CA ILE A 920 -9.49 -18.03 52.04
C ILE A 920 -10.83 -18.73 52.33
N PRO A 921 -11.38 -19.50 51.36
CA PRO A 921 -12.73 -20.07 51.48
C PRO A 921 -12.86 -21.08 52.62
N ALA A 922 -14.00 -21.09 53.32
CA ALA A 922 -14.29 -22.06 54.37
C ALA A 922 -14.64 -23.44 53.79
N LEU A 923 -15.37 -23.46 52.67
CA LEU A 923 -15.76 -24.66 51.96
C LEU A 923 -15.47 -24.50 50.46
N LEU A 924 -14.81 -25.49 49.88
CA LEU A 924 -14.66 -25.65 48.44
C LEU A 924 -15.37 -26.93 48.02
N VAL A 925 -15.95 -26.92 46.84
CA VAL A 925 -16.53 -28.12 46.22
C VAL A 925 -15.78 -28.37 44.94
N GLN A 926 -15.29 -29.59 44.76
CA GLN A 926 -14.59 -30.04 43.58
C GLN A 926 -15.47 -30.98 42.74
N GLY A 927 -15.46 -30.78 41.43
CA GLY A 927 -16.26 -31.50 40.45
C GLY A 927 -16.12 -30.87 39.06
N ASP A 928 -16.81 -31.46 38.06
CA ASP A 928 -16.89 -30.90 36.71
C ASP A 928 -18.13 -30.03 36.59
N PHE A 929 -17.98 -28.73 36.85
CA PHE A 929 -19.10 -27.80 36.92
C PHE A 929 -19.27 -27.03 35.60
N GLY A 930 -20.48 -27.07 35.05
CA GLY A 930 -20.89 -26.18 33.96
C GLY A 930 -21.01 -24.72 34.42
N PRO A 931 -21.09 -23.76 33.48
CA PRO A 931 -21.10 -22.32 33.78
C PRO A 931 -22.34 -21.85 34.58
N ASP A 932 -23.42 -22.61 34.57
CA ASP A 932 -24.69 -22.34 35.26
C ASP A 932 -24.79 -22.98 36.66
N VAL A 933 -23.76 -23.74 37.07
CA VAL A 933 -23.69 -24.40 38.37
C VAL A 933 -23.13 -23.44 39.41
N SER A 934 -23.84 -23.25 40.52
CA SER A 934 -23.41 -22.36 41.61
C SER A 934 -23.46 -23.04 42.98
N LEU A 935 -22.59 -22.60 43.89
CA LEU A 935 -22.51 -23.09 45.26
C LEU A 935 -23.08 -22.05 46.23
N ARG A 936 -24.10 -22.43 46.98
CA ARG A 936 -24.63 -21.64 48.09
C ARG A 936 -24.23 -22.27 49.41
N VAL A 937 -23.56 -21.51 50.28
CA VAL A 937 -23.15 -21.95 51.61
C VAL A 937 -23.73 -21.00 52.66
N THR A 938 -24.29 -21.56 53.74
CA THR A 938 -24.78 -20.82 54.90
C THR A 938 -24.21 -21.42 56.17
N GLU A 939 -23.72 -20.58 57.08
CA GLU A 939 -23.21 -21.03 58.38
C GLU A 939 -24.39 -21.41 59.30
N GLU A 940 -24.29 -22.57 59.93
CA GLU A 940 -25.33 -23.13 60.79
C GLU A 940 -24.98 -22.95 62.28
N PRO A 941 -25.96 -22.67 63.15
CA PRO A 941 -25.72 -22.60 64.59
C PRO A 941 -25.30 -23.97 65.14
N LEU A 942 -24.38 -23.97 66.12
CA LEU A 942 -23.83 -25.19 66.72
C LEU A 942 -24.74 -25.83 67.80
N ASP A 943 -26.00 -25.40 67.89
CA ASP A 943 -26.95 -25.89 68.89
C ASP A 943 -27.32 -27.36 68.61
N GLY A 944 -26.97 -28.26 69.54
CA GLY A 944 -27.19 -29.71 69.39
C GLY A 944 -26.07 -30.45 68.62
N ALA A 945 -24.96 -29.78 68.30
CA ALA A 945 -23.79 -30.40 67.69
C ALA A 945 -22.98 -31.27 68.69
N PRO A 946 -22.24 -32.29 68.21
CA PRO A 946 -21.26 -33.03 68.98
C PRO A 946 -20.28 -32.14 69.76
N ALA A 947 -19.79 -32.63 70.91
CA ALA A 947 -18.78 -31.92 71.69
C ALA A 947 -17.51 -31.67 70.83
N GLY A 948 -16.93 -30.48 70.96
CA GLY A 948 -15.77 -30.06 70.17
C GLY A 948 -16.10 -29.45 68.80
N ALA A 949 -17.38 -29.19 68.50
CA ALA A 949 -17.79 -28.49 67.28
C ALA A 949 -17.15 -27.11 67.13
N VAL A 950 -16.58 -26.84 65.95
CA VAL A 950 -15.86 -25.60 65.61
C VAL A 950 -16.68 -24.76 64.63
N ALA A 951 -17.20 -25.37 63.57
CA ALA A 951 -17.99 -24.69 62.54
C ALA A 951 -18.92 -25.67 61.83
N ALA A 952 -20.14 -25.23 61.50
CA ALA A 952 -21.10 -26.01 60.73
C ALA A 952 -21.62 -25.19 59.56
N TYR A 953 -21.82 -25.85 58.42
CA TYR A 953 -22.30 -25.22 57.19
C TYR A 953 -23.40 -26.07 56.56
N SER A 954 -24.47 -25.43 56.08
CA SER A 954 -25.34 -26.00 55.07
C SER A 954 -24.86 -25.55 53.70
N TYR A 955 -24.82 -26.47 52.75
CA TYR A 955 -24.42 -26.19 51.38
C TYR A 955 -25.41 -26.79 50.39
N THR A 956 -25.59 -26.08 49.29
CA THR A 956 -26.48 -26.47 48.18
C THR A 956 -25.76 -26.14 46.88
N ILE A 957 -25.69 -27.11 45.97
CA ILE A 957 -25.16 -26.92 44.63
C ILE A 957 -26.34 -26.89 43.67
N GLU A 958 -26.60 -25.71 43.13
CA GLU A 958 -27.72 -25.49 42.21
C GLU A 958 -27.34 -25.93 40.79
N ASN A 959 -28.30 -26.47 40.04
CA ASN A 959 -28.16 -26.92 38.65
C ASN A 959 -27.09 -28.03 38.41
N PHE A 960 -26.74 -28.80 39.44
CA PHE A 960 -25.77 -29.90 39.32
C PHE A 960 -26.45 -31.27 39.16
N SER A 961 -25.97 -32.07 38.21
CA SER A 961 -26.60 -33.32 37.78
C SER A 961 -26.11 -34.58 38.51
N SER A 962 -24.96 -34.52 39.21
CA SER A 962 -24.44 -35.65 39.98
C SER A 962 -24.91 -35.58 41.45
N ASP A 963 -25.25 -36.74 42.01
CA ASP A 963 -25.73 -36.86 43.39
C ASP A 963 -24.62 -36.66 44.44
N THR A 964 -23.35 -36.78 44.04
CA THR A 964 -22.18 -36.73 44.94
C THR A 964 -21.11 -35.78 44.45
N VAL A 965 -20.41 -35.15 45.41
CA VAL A 965 -19.32 -34.20 45.19
C VAL A 965 -18.18 -34.41 46.19
N THR A 966 -17.01 -33.86 45.88
CA THR A 966 -15.88 -33.81 46.80
C THR A 966 -15.86 -32.45 47.49
N LEU A 967 -16.01 -32.43 48.81
CA LEU A 967 -15.92 -31.22 49.62
C LEU A 967 -14.51 -31.06 50.19
N ARG A 968 -13.99 -29.82 50.21
CA ARG A 968 -12.80 -29.44 50.96
C ARG A 968 -13.20 -28.45 52.04
N LEU A 969 -13.17 -28.88 53.29
CA LEU A 969 -13.51 -28.06 54.45
C LEU A 969 -12.24 -27.56 55.13
N ARG A 970 -12.13 -26.25 55.37
CA ARG A 970 -10.93 -25.67 55.97
C ARG A 970 -10.77 -26.08 57.42
N ALA A 971 -9.59 -26.56 57.81
CA ALA A 971 -9.28 -27.05 59.16
C ALA A 971 -7.99 -26.46 59.76
N ALA A 972 -7.47 -25.37 59.18
CA ALA A 972 -6.17 -24.76 59.52
C ALA A 972 -5.96 -24.44 61.01
N ASP A 973 -7.05 -24.14 61.74
CA ASP A 973 -7.02 -23.68 63.13
C ASP A 973 -7.35 -24.80 64.14
N CYS A 974 -7.43 -26.07 63.69
CA CYS A 974 -7.76 -27.23 64.51
C CYS A 974 -6.54 -28.14 64.74
N SER A 975 -6.37 -28.68 65.94
CA SER A 975 -5.25 -29.57 66.26
C SER A 975 -5.53 -31.04 65.90
N HIS A 976 -6.78 -31.47 66.04
CA HIS A 976 -7.28 -32.81 65.80
C HIS A 976 -8.66 -32.75 65.10
N PRO A 977 -8.70 -32.26 63.85
CA PRO A 977 -9.95 -32.03 63.17
C PRO A 977 -10.65 -33.35 62.79
N THR A 978 -11.97 -33.41 62.95
CA THR A 978 -12.84 -34.49 62.44
C THR A 978 -14.08 -33.87 61.79
N VAL A 979 -14.42 -34.35 60.59
CA VAL A 979 -15.57 -33.87 59.82
C VAL A 979 -16.76 -34.80 60.00
N TYR A 980 -17.94 -34.23 60.12
CA TYR A 980 -19.22 -34.93 60.20
C TYR A 980 -20.15 -34.45 59.10
N LEU A 981 -20.94 -35.36 58.53
CA LEU A 981 -22.05 -35.03 57.65
C LEU A 981 -23.38 -35.31 58.36
N TRP A 982 -24.39 -34.50 58.06
CA TRP A 982 -25.74 -34.73 58.56
C TRP A 982 -26.48 -35.75 57.69
N GLN A 983 -26.72 -36.94 58.25
CA GLN A 983 -27.39 -38.05 57.56
C GLN A 983 -28.33 -38.77 58.54
N ASP A 984 -29.53 -39.16 58.09
CA ASP A 984 -30.56 -39.82 58.92
C ASP A 984 -30.88 -39.09 60.24
N ASP A 985 -31.02 -37.75 60.16
CA ASP A 985 -31.26 -36.86 61.32
C ASP A 985 -30.19 -36.93 62.44
N GLN A 986 -28.97 -37.37 62.12
CA GLN A 986 -27.84 -37.38 63.04
C GLN A 986 -26.53 -36.96 62.36
N TRP A 987 -25.57 -36.44 63.15
CA TRP A 987 -24.21 -36.18 62.69
C TRP A 987 -23.42 -37.49 62.67
N GLN A 988 -22.94 -37.89 61.49
CA GLN A 988 -22.11 -39.08 61.33
C GLN A 988 -20.69 -38.68 60.92
N PRO A 989 -19.64 -39.20 61.60
CA PRO A 989 -18.26 -38.91 61.23
C PRO A 989 -17.96 -39.50 59.86
N VAL A 990 -17.23 -38.76 59.04
CA VAL A 990 -16.78 -39.22 57.72
C VAL A 990 -15.27 -39.32 57.68
N ASP A 991 -14.78 -40.29 56.92
CA ASP A 991 -13.36 -40.40 56.65
C ASP A 991 -12.91 -39.21 55.80
N THR A 992 -11.81 -38.58 56.22
CA THR A 992 -11.25 -37.41 55.56
C THR A 992 -9.78 -37.60 55.21
N GLU A 993 -9.36 -37.06 54.08
CA GLU A 993 -7.96 -36.95 53.69
C GLU A 993 -7.47 -35.50 53.89
N ALA A 994 -6.25 -35.32 54.39
CA ALA A 994 -5.67 -33.99 54.60
C ALA A 994 -5.03 -33.46 53.31
N ASP A 995 -5.44 -32.28 52.87
CA ASP A 995 -4.87 -31.55 51.73
C ASP A 995 -4.51 -30.12 52.18
N GLY A 996 -3.27 -29.97 52.65
CA GLY A 996 -2.77 -28.72 53.21
C GLY A 996 -3.59 -28.24 54.41
N SER A 997 -4.25 -27.08 54.26
CA SER A 997 -5.11 -26.47 55.28
C SER A 997 -6.57 -26.93 55.22
N TYR A 998 -6.90 -27.89 54.35
CA TYR A 998 -8.25 -28.41 54.12
C TYR A 998 -8.34 -29.92 54.40
N LEU A 999 -9.55 -30.38 54.72
CA LEU A 999 -9.92 -31.79 54.80
C LEU A 999 -10.87 -32.14 53.66
N LEU A 1000 -10.55 -33.18 52.91
CA LEU A 1000 -11.33 -33.68 51.78
C LEU A 1000 -12.26 -34.79 52.25
N CYS A 1001 -13.54 -34.72 51.85
CA CYS A 1001 -14.49 -35.82 52.02
C CYS A 1001 -15.49 -35.86 50.86
N THR A 1002 -16.03 -37.05 50.59
CA THR A 1002 -17.13 -37.22 49.63
C THR A 1002 -18.46 -36.99 50.33
N ALA A 1003 -19.34 -36.19 49.74
CA ALA A 1003 -20.63 -35.86 50.31
C ALA A 1003 -21.72 -35.75 49.23
N PRO A 1004 -23.02 -35.80 49.60
CA PRO A 1004 -24.10 -35.50 48.68
C PRO A 1004 -24.00 -34.07 48.13
N ALA A 1005 -24.55 -33.80 46.95
CA ALA A 1005 -24.54 -32.47 46.33
C ALA A 1005 -25.19 -31.38 47.20
N ASN A 1006 -26.10 -31.76 48.10
CA ASN A 1006 -26.76 -30.85 49.04
C ASN A 1006 -26.74 -31.48 50.45
N GLY A 1007 -26.37 -30.72 51.47
CA GLY A 1007 -26.28 -31.27 52.82
C GLY A 1007 -25.80 -30.29 53.89
N LYS A 1008 -25.56 -30.82 55.09
CA LYS A 1008 -24.88 -30.10 56.17
C LYS A 1008 -23.58 -30.80 56.54
N ILE A 1009 -22.54 -30.01 56.75
CA ILE A 1009 -21.20 -30.44 57.14
C ILE A 1009 -20.77 -29.74 58.42
N LEU A 1010 -20.09 -30.46 59.31
CA LEU A 1010 -19.63 -29.98 60.60
C LEU A 1010 -18.16 -30.33 60.79
N LEU A 1011 -17.36 -29.34 61.22
CA LEU A 1011 -16.00 -29.51 61.70
C LEU A 1011 -15.97 -29.56 63.22
N THR A 1012 -15.21 -30.50 63.78
CA THR A 1012 -14.92 -30.58 65.22
C THR A 1012 -13.41 -30.66 65.45
N ASP A 1013 -12.92 -30.17 66.60
CA ASP A 1013 -11.53 -30.30 67.04
C ASP A 1013 -11.48 -31.07 68.36
N ASN A 1014 -11.26 -32.37 68.29
CA ASN A 1014 -11.34 -33.27 69.45
C ASN A 1014 -10.01 -33.98 69.67
N PRO A 1015 -9.34 -33.81 70.83
CA PRO A 1015 -8.10 -34.50 71.11
C PRO A 1015 -8.31 -36.03 71.12
N PRO A 1016 -7.34 -36.83 70.64
CA PRO A 1016 -7.48 -38.28 70.61
C PRO A 1016 -7.67 -38.81 72.04
N ALA A 1017 -8.78 -39.52 72.27
CA ALA A 1017 -9.05 -40.17 73.54
C ALA A 1017 -8.01 -41.28 73.78
N TRP A 1018 -7.01 -41.03 74.63
CA TRP A 1018 -6.07 -42.08 75.05
C TRP A 1018 -6.82 -43.18 75.83
N PRO A 1019 -6.70 -44.47 75.46
CA PRO A 1019 -7.45 -45.53 76.11
C PRO A 1019 -6.72 -46.09 77.34
N ILE A 1020 -7.07 -45.67 78.57
CA ILE A 1020 -6.69 -46.36 79.83
C ILE A 1020 -7.84 -46.18 80.86
N PRO A 1021 -8.41 -47.26 81.45
CA PRO A 1021 -7.67 -48.13 82.38
C PRO A 1021 -7.79 -49.63 82.15
N ALA A 1022 -6.83 -50.20 81.41
CA ALA A 1022 -6.39 -51.59 81.56
C ALA A 1022 -5.11 -51.74 82.43
N ALA A 1023 -4.46 -50.63 82.83
CA ALA A 1023 -3.15 -50.67 83.51
C ALA A 1023 -3.20 -50.59 85.06
N ILE A 1024 -4.35 -50.29 85.67
CA ILE A 1024 -4.47 -50.22 87.16
C ILE A 1024 -4.87 -51.56 87.79
N GLY A 1025 -5.46 -52.50 87.02
CA GLY A 1025 -5.75 -53.87 87.48
C GLY A 1025 -4.52 -54.79 87.58
N GLY A 1026 -3.54 -54.63 86.68
CA GLY A 1026 -2.35 -55.49 86.64
C GLY A 1026 -1.34 -55.25 87.78
N ALA A 1027 -1.17 -54.01 88.22
CA ALA A 1027 -0.24 -53.67 89.31
C ALA A 1027 -0.77 -54.11 90.69
N VAL A 1028 -2.09 -54.11 90.90
CA VAL A 1028 -2.74 -54.60 92.14
C VAL A 1028 -2.71 -56.12 92.22
N VAL A 1029 -2.82 -56.83 91.09
CA VAL A 1029 -2.69 -58.30 91.02
C VAL A 1029 -1.23 -58.75 91.19
N ILE A 1030 -0.26 -58.03 90.63
CA ILE A 1030 1.18 -58.34 90.82
C ILE A 1030 1.62 -58.02 92.26
N ALA A 1031 1.16 -56.92 92.87
CA ALA A 1031 1.44 -56.62 94.27
C ALA A 1031 0.78 -57.63 95.24
N ALA A 1032 -0.44 -58.10 94.94
CA ALA A 1032 -1.11 -59.13 95.73
C ALA A 1032 -0.48 -60.53 95.56
N VAL A 1033 -0.01 -60.88 94.37
CA VAL A 1033 0.74 -62.13 94.12
C VAL A 1033 2.12 -62.10 94.77
N VAL A 1034 2.79 -60.94 94.82
CA VAL A 1034 4.04 -60.77 95.60
C VAL A 1034 3.76 -60.84 97.12
N LEU A 1035 2.66 -60.24 97.60
CA LEU A 1035 2.23 -60.36 99.00
C LEU A 1035 1.84 -61.80 99.37
N LEU A 1036 1.17 -62.54 98.48
CA LEU A 1036 0.85 -63.96 98.65
C LEU A 1036 2.09 -64.86 98.54
N LEU A 1037 3.08 -64.54 97.70
CA LEU A 1037 4.36 -65.26 97.62
C LEU A 1037 5.27 -64.96 98.83
N VAL A 1038 5.20 -63.76 99.43
CA VAL A 1038 5.83 -63.45 100.72
C VAL A 1038 5.09 -64.16 101.86
N HIS A 1039 3.75 -64.30 101.79
CA HIS A 1039 2.95 -65.07 102.74
C HIS A 1039 3.19 -66.59 102.61
N HIS A 1040 3.45 -67.11 101.39
CA HIS A 1040 3.73 -68.52 101.13
C HIS A 1040 5.21 -68.93 101.33
N ARG A 1041 6.20 -68.05 101.10
CA ARG A 1041 7.57 -68.26 101.61
C ARG A 1041 7.62 -68.26 103.15
N LYS A 1042 6.57 -67.73 103.80
CA LYS A 1042 6.35 -67.82 105.24
C LYS A 1042 5.56 -69.04 105.71
N ARG A 1043 5.30 -70.05 104.87
CA ARG A 1043 4.85 -71.35 105.41
C ARG A 1043 5.94 -72.09 106.20
N ALA A 1044 7.19 -71.62 106.28
CA ALA A 1044 8.32 -72.51 106.58
C ALA A 1044 9.30 -71.98 107.64
N ARG A 1045 8.79 -71.44 108.76
CA ARG A 1045 9.57 -71.38 110.02
C ARG A 1045 8.80 -71.68 111.32
N SER A 1046 7.51 -72.07 111.25
CA SER A 1046 6.85 -72.77 112.36
C SER A 1046 5.58 -73.48 111.87
N ALA A 1047 5.68 -74.83 111.80
CA ALA A 1047 4.61 -75.82 111.62
C ALA A 1047 3.79 -75.79 110.31
#